data_AF-A0A350G1X3-F1
#
_entry.id   AF-A0A350G1X3-F1
#
_cell.length_a   1.000
_cell.length_b   1.000
_cell.length_c   1.000
_cell.angle_alpha   90.00
_cell.angle_beta   90.00
_cell.angle_gamma   90.00
#
_symmetry.space_group_name_H-M   'P 1'
#
loop_
_entity.id
_entity.type
_entity.pdbx_description
1 polymer ?
#
loop_
_entity_poly.entity_id
_entity_poly.type
_entity_poly.pdbx_seq_one_letter_code
_entity_poly.pdbx_strand_id
1 'polypeptide(L)'
;MNRSIKNFFVAIFLCGILLSVRGASAGNGMAPPQVVAPFLYPPYPGSASQESVFDHSTPNYTYDNKVLTYKGDIANKNCPSPAPPGVPPPQNGICNAGSGGYWSYSLGDWVYYDGHDGVDYGISYRPLLAAADADQVVYAGWWDPQNHKINLGIYVRLHHSNGYQTYYGHMSSVAVQACSSPGCTFLPHGEVIGISGTTGNSSGPHLHLLVRDPAGRSVDPYGWAGSGSSPWSPQQKESLWVAYPSLAYYGSQIYPSGAQVAFPSRPTGGIIVDDASLEFSESPSGCWAQINTGSAQNGRMSYVQPRVNSATCSGQWAFPQGVNDGIYAVYIRIPAIRATSEGAIYTIRHAGKSDQVVINQSVFPNIYYVSDGWVYAGKYNFTGDGGEYVELSNRTQDESSKVSSLSLGADGIRFVFQGDPTPTPSGPVTATPSTTPTITPTPSNTPTPTVTRTPTITRTPTVTRTPTNTPTGTRTPSSTPTITSTHTRRPTVTPNYYLINVYFASRARYQADTTPIEVAGVRWARSNNVLETALNEYFKGPGATERYSYRWIGIYNGFTGYSKLELTNGVANVYLTGVCAPEGRDFNIADLITLNLKQFSPVEFVKIYDANGQTQNPNGRSDSEPVCLSEIYTPPPTLTPTPTQTARPTPTRFYQLINVYFAQRFRYEADAPPIERAGVRWSRSNAVYETALNEFFKGPGSTERYSYGWVGVYNGFT
;
A
#
# COMPACT_ATOMS: atom_id res chain seq x y z
N MET A 1 54.34 -7.58 -51.57
CA MET A 1 54.75 -6.44 -52.43
C MET A 1 53.71 -6.28 -53.53
N ASN A 2 53.49 -5.05 -54.04
CA ASN A 2 52.81 -4.62 -55.28
C ASN A 2 51.52 -5.38 -55.72
N ARG A 3 50.33 -4.77 -55.87
CA ARG A 3 49.92 -3.67 -56.79
C ARG A 3 50.32 -3.97 -58.26
N SER A 4 49.51 -3.68 -59.29
CA SER A 4 48.67 -2.50 -59.47
C SER A 4 47.66 -2.62 -60.64
N ILE A 5 46.64 -1.74 -60.65
CA ILE A 5 46.00 -1.05 -61.82
C ILE A 5 45.38 -1.94 -62.94
N LYS A 6 44.06 -1.96 -63.21
CA LYS A 6 43.04 -0.94 -63.60
C LYS A 6 43.18 -0.32 -65.01
N ASN A 7 42.13 -0.50 -65.84
CA ASN A 7 41.52 0.39 -66.86
C ASN A 7 40.55 -0.48 -67.73
N PHE A 8 39.55 -0.01 -68.48
CA PHE A 8 39.15 1.35 -68.92
C PHE A 8 37.60 1.49 -68.87
N PHE A 9 37.04 2.69 -69.07
CA PHE A 9 35.59 3.00 -69.06
C PHE A 9 34.86 2.75 -70.40
N VAL A 10 33.56 2.40 -70.34
CA VAL A 10 32.50 2.75 -71.32
C VAL A 10 31.17 2.99 -70.56
N ALA A 11 30.28 3.86 -71.06
CA ALA A 11 28.95 4.16 -70.51
C ALA A 11 27.96 4.59 -71.63
N ILE A 12 26.71 4.96 -71.26
CA ILE A 12 25.63 5.54 -72.12
C ILE A 12 24.92 4.47 -73.00
N PHE A 13 23.77 3.91 -72.56
CA PHE A 13 22.35 4.36 -72.78
C PHE A 13 21.74 3.81 -74.11
N LEU A 14 20.42 3.56 -74.30
CA LEU A 14 19.20 3.82 -73.50
C LEU A 14 18.08 2.81 -73.84
N CYS A 15 17.09 2.64 -72.93
CA CYS A 15 15.66 2.30 -73.15
C CYS A 15 15.13 1.08 -72.34
N GLY A 16 13.89 1.21 -71.83
CA GLY A 16 13.17 0.20 -71.02
C GLY A 16 12.65 0.76 -69.69
N ILE A 17 11.49 1.42 -69.70
CA ILE A 17 10.88 2.02 -68.49
C ILE A 17 9.97 1.00 -67.79
N LEU A 18 10.19 0.78 -66.49
CA LEU A 18 9.22 0.23 -65.55
C LEU A 18 9.31 1.00 -64.23
N LEU A 19 8.16 1.41 -63.67
CA LEU A 19 8.11 2.12 -62.39
C LEU A 19 8.31 1.14 -61.23
N SER A 20 9.36 1.34 -60.43
CA SER A 20 9.51 0.73 -59.12
C SER A 20 9.18 1.74 -58.02
N VAL A 21 8.26 1.38 -57.13
CA VAL A 21 7.90 2.22 -55.97
C VAL A 21 9.08 2.22 -55.00
N ARG A 22 9.54 3.41 -54.59
CA ARG A 22 10.51 3.54 -53.51
C ARG A 22 9.87 3.09 -52.20
N GLY A 23 10.26 1.92 -51.70
CA GLY A 23 10.02 1.56 -50.31
C GLY A 23 10.73 2.57 -49.41
N ALA A 24 9.98 3.40 -48.70
CA ALA A 24 10.53 4.25 -47.66
C ALA A 24 11.05 3.36 -46.53
N SER A 25 12.32 3.52 -46.15
CA SER A 25 12.86 2.87 -44.97
C SER A 25 12.09 3.37 -43.75
N ALA A 26 11.27 2.51 -43.14
CA ALA A 26 10.68 2.79 -41.84
C ALA A 26 11.83 2.99 -40.84
N GLY A 27 12.07 4.24 -40.45
CA GLY A 27 12.99 4.51 -39.35
C GLY A 27 12.42 3.90 -38.07
N ASN A 28 13.30 3.45 -37.18
CA ASN A 28 12.91 3.10 -35.81
C ASN A 28 12.50 4.38 -35.07
N GLY A 29 11.25 4.80 -35.31
CA GLY A 29 10.55 5.79 -34.51
C GLY A 29 10.34 5.22 -33.12
N MET A 30 11.34 5.37 -32.27
CA MET A 30 11.20 5.17 -30.83
C MET A 30 10.02 6.05 -30.40
N ALA A 31 8.97 5.43 -29.85
CA ALA A 31 7.78 6.17 -29.44
C ALA A 31 8.22 7.28 -28.47
N PRO A 32 7.69 8.52 -28.60
CA PRO A 32 8.04 9.58 -27.66
C PRO A 32 7.72 9.08 -26.25
N PRO A 33 8.63 9.28 -25.27
CA PRO A 33 8.46 8.75 -23.93
C PRO A 33 7.11 9.19 -23.40
N GLN A 34 6.24 8.23 -23.09
CA GLN A 34 4.98 8.52 -22.43
C GLN A 34 5.32 9.14 -21.08
N VAL A 35 4.79 10.33 -20.81
CA VAL A 35 4.92 10.96 -19.50
C VAL A 35 4.21 10.06 -18.50
N VAL A 36 4.98 9.36 -17.68
CA VAL A 36 4.46 8.41 -16.71
C VAL A 36 3.77 9.20 -15.61
N ALA A 37 2.48 8.95 -15.42
CA ALA A 37 1.75 9.57 -14.33
C ALA A 37 2.40 9.21 -12.98
N PRO A 38 2.50 10.15 -12.02
CA PRO A 38 3.01 9.84 -10.69
C PRO A 38 2.22 8.69 -10.07
N PHE A 39 2.91 7.77 -9.39
CA PHE A 39 2.32 6.54 -8.84
C PHE A 39 2.89 6.14 -7.46
N LEU A 40 3.92 6.83 -6.96
CA LEU A 40 4.56 6.56 -5.67
C LEU A 40 3.94 7.35 -4.51
N TYR A 41 3.88 6.73 -3.34
CA TYR A 41 3.38 7.20 -2.05
C TYR A 41 4.42 6.91 -0.96
N PRO A 42 4.43 7.63 0.19
CA PRO A 42 5.51 7.55 1.18
C PRO A 42 5.84 6.12 1.64
N PRO A 43 7.08 5.63 1.44
CA PRO A 43 7.45 4.22 1.70
C PRO A 43 7.69 3.91 3.18
N TYR A 44 7.22 4.78 4.09
CA TYR A 44 7.39 4.66 5.53
C TYR A 44 6.33 5.49 6.28
N PRO A 45 5.94 5.06 7.50
CA PRO A 45 5.21 5.90 8.44
C PRO A 45 6.15 6.84 9.19
N GLY A 46 5.60 7.93 9.73
CA GLY A 46 6.35 8.97 10.41
C GLY A 46 7.08 9.90 9.43
N SER A 47 8.11 10.57 9.93
CA SER A 47 9.07 11.32 9.13
C SER A 47 10.47 10.68 9.17
N ALA A 48 11.30 11.00 8.18
CA ALA A 48 12.69 10.56 8.10
C ALA A 48 13.58 11.74 7.66
N SER A 49 14.84 11.77 8.02
CA SER A 49 15.84 12.57 7.29
C SER A 49 16.09 11.98 5.90
N GLN A 50 16.66 12.76 4.99
CA GLN A 50 17.22 12.25 3.74
C GLN A 50 18.73 12.29 3.87
N GLU A 51 19.39 11.14 3.81
CA GLU A 51 20.84 10.99 4.05
C GLU A 51 21.65 11.04 2.74
N SER A 52 21.02 10.66 1.62
CA SER A 52 21.62 10.64 0.28
C SER A 52 20.60 10.99 -0.81
N VAL A 53 21.09 11.30 -2.01
CA VAL A 53 20.33 11.63 -3.22
C VAL A 53 20.59 10.60 -4.31
N PHE A 54 19.76 10.60 -5.35
CA PHE A 54 20.14 9.98 -6.62
C PHE A 54 21.15 10.90 -7.31
N ASP A 55 22.29 10.37 -7.75
CA ASP A 55 23.31 11.15 -8.42
C ASP A 55 23.05 11.22 -9.93
N HIS A 56 22.62 12.38 -10.42
CA HIS A 56 22.42 12.63 -11.84
C HIS A 56 23.73 12.70 -12.66
N SER A 57 24.90 12.44 -12.06
CA SER A 57 26.18 12.26 -12.76
C SER A 57 26.34 10.83 -13.26
N THR A 58 26.47 9.87 -12.33
CA THR A 58 26.89 8.48 -12.60
C THR A 58 26.17 7.47 -11.68
N PRO A 59 24.82 7.35 -11.76
CA PRO A 59 24.02 6.54 -10.84
C PRO A 59 24.18 5.03 -11.11
N ASN A 60 25.34 4.50 -10.71
CA ASN A 60 25.79 3.12 -10.87
C ASN A 60 27.03 2.79 -9.98
N TYR A 61 27.30 3.61 -8.96
CA TYR A 61 28.49 3.59 -8.09
C TYR A 61 29.85 3.76 -8.81
N THR A 62 29.87 4.40 -9.99
CA THR A 62 31.12 4.87 -10.62
C THR A 62 31.49 6.24 -10.09
N TYR A 63 32.61 6.33 -9.39
CA TYR A 63 33.04 7.57 -8.74
C TYR A 63 33.64 8.59 -9.71
N ASP A 64 32.95 9.71 -9.97
CA ASP A 64 33.48 10.84 -10.76
C ASP A 64 34.10 11.95 -9.88
N ASN A 65 33.97 11.84 -8.54
CA ASN A 65 34.40 12.80 -7.50
C ASN A 65 33.47 14.02 -7.32
N LYS A 66 32.23 13.91 -7.80
CA LYS A 66 31.15 14.88 -7.65
C LYS A 66 29.88 14.15 -7.18
N VAL A 67 28.86 14.92 -6.79
CA VAL A 67 27.45 14.46 -6.75
C VAL A 67 26.61 15.55 -7.42
N LEU A 68 25.65 15.18 -8.24
CA LEU A 68 24.69 16.09 -8.89
C LEU A 68 23.29 15.75 -8.42
N THR A 69 22.68 16.66 -7.67
CA THR A 69 21.29 16.48 -7.20
C THR A 69 20.28 16.64 -8.34
N TYR A 70 19.05 16.20 -8.09
CA TYR A 70 17.90 16.35 -8.99
C TYR A 70 17.61 17.81 -9.42
N LYS A 71 18.00 18.81 -8.61
CA LYS A 71 17.87 20.25 -8.91
C LYS A 71 19.04 20.83 -9.71
N GLY A 72 20.08 20.03 -9.94
CA GLY A 72 21.33 20.48 -10.54
C GLY A 72 22.32 21.13 -9.56
N ASP A 73 22.02 21.15 -8.25
CA ASP A 73 23.01 21.50 -7.23
C ASP A 73 24.16 20.50 -7.25
N ILE A 74 25.40 21.02 -7.17
CA ILE A 74 26.62 20.23 -7.30
C ILE A 74 27.35 20.17 -5.95
N ALA A 75 27.72 18.96 -5.53
CA ALA A 75 28.73 18.75 -4.50
C ALA A 75 30.04 18.25 -5.14
N ASN A 76 31.19 18.69 -4.63
CA ASN A 76 32.51 18.29 -5.16
C ASN A 76 33.41 17.81 -4.03
N LYS A 77 34.13 16.70 -4.24
CA LYS A 77 35.13 16.18 -3.29
C LYS A 77 36.30 17.14 -3.06
N ASN A 78 36.72 17.81 -4.13
CA ASN A 78 37.79 18.81 -4.11
C ASN A 78 37.16 20.19 -4.23
N CYS A 79 37.58 21.15 -3.39
CA CYS A 79 37.04 22.51 -3.50
C CYS A 79 37.48 23.16 -4.82
N PRO A 80 36.56 23.76 -5.60
CA PRO A 80 36.93 24.49 -6.81
C PRO A 80 37.81 25.70 -6.50
N SER A 81 38.69 26.06 -7.45
CA SER A 81 39.55 27.24 -7.38
C SER A 81 39.46 28.04 -8.69
N PRO A 82 38.96 29.29 -8.69
CA PRO A 82 38.35 29.99 -7.55
C PRO A 82 37.07 29.29 -7.05
N ALA A 83 36.71 29.53 -5.79
CA ALA A 83 35.47 29.00 -5.21
C ALA A 83 34.23 29.63 -5.89
N PRO A 84 33.15 28.86 -6.10
CA PRO A 84 31.91 29.38 -6.68
C PRO A 84 31.12 30.23 -5.66
N PRO A 85 30.14 31.05 -6.11
CA PRO A 85 29.19 31.69 -5.22
C PRO A 85 28.41 30.67 -4.39
N GLY A 86 28.21 30.95 -3.11
CA GLY A 86 27.51 30.05 -2.18
C GLY A 86 28.08 30.12 -0.77
N VAL A 87 27.74 29.13 0.06
CA VAL A 87 28.27 29.00 1.42
C VAL A 87 29.62 28.26 1.37
N PRO A 88 30.70 28.79 1.97
CA PRO A 88 31.99 28.10 2.02
C PRO A 88 31.93 26.88 2.96
N PRO A 89 32.79 25.87 2.75
CA PRO A 89 32.83 24.69 3.62
C PRO A 89 33.17 25.06 5.08
N PRO A 90 32.70 24.28 6.08
CA PRO A 90 32.93 24.56 7.51
C PRO A 90 34.42 24.58 7.90
N GLN A 91 35.27 23.97 7.08
CA GLN A 91 36.73 24.04 7.18
C GLN A 91 37.28 24.52 5.83
N ASN A 92 38.04 25.63 5.84
CA ASN A 92 38.50 26.29 4.64
C ASN A 92 39.33 25.35 3.74
N GLY A 93 38.93 25.19 2.47
CA GLY A 93 39.60 24.32 1.50
C GLY A 93 39.30 22.83 1.63
N ILE A 94 38.41 22.40 2.53
CA ILE A 94 38.04 20.98 2.73
C ILE A 94 36.61 20.74 2.24
N CYS A 95 36.48 20.10 1.07
CA CYS A 95 35.19 19.75 0.46
C CYS A 95 34.94 18.23 0.44
N ASN A 96 35.69 17.46 1.22
CA ASN A 96 35.51 16.02 1.44
C ASN A 96 35.55 15.77 2.95
N ALA A 97 34.41 15.37 3.53
CA ALA A 97 34.28 15.07 4.96
C ALA A 97 34.84 13.69 5.36
N GLY A 98 35.28 12.90 4.39
CA GLY A 98 35.40 11.45 4.54
C GLY A 98 34.04 10.76 4.36
N SER A 99 34.04 9.42 4.44
CA SER A 99 32.82 8.59 4.36
C SER A 99 31.88 8.85 3.16
N GLY A 100 32.41 9.41 2.06
CA GLY A 100 31.64 9.73 0.86
C GLY A 100 30.88 11.07 0.89
N GLY A 101 31.09 11.93 1.89
CA GLY A 101 30.46 13.26 1.97
C GLY A 101 31.24 14.34 1.23
N TYR A 102 30.63 14.95 0.22
CA TYR A 102 31.20 16.03 -0.60
C TYR A 102 30.48 17.37 -0.34
N TRP A 103 31.18 18.50 -0.41
CA TRP A 103 30.57 19.80 -0.11
C TRP A 103 29.86 20.42 -1.31
N SER A 104 28.62 20.89 -1.12
CA SER A 104 27.90 21.73 -2.07
C SER A 104 27.84 23.19 -1.61
N TYR A 105 28.41 24.09 -2.40
CA TYR A 105 28.36 25.53 -2.13
C TYR A 105 26.96 26.13 -2.30
N SER A 106 26.13 25.61 -3.22
CA SER A 106 24.81 26.17 -3.51
C SER A 106 23.75 25.76 -2.47
N LEU A 107 23.83 24.54 -1.94
CA LEU A 107 23.05 24.09 -0.78
C LEU A 107 23.62 24.63 0.54
N GLY A 108 24.94 24.74 0.62
CA GLY A 108 25.67 25.06 1.86
C GLY A 108 25.73 23.90 2.84
N ASP A 109 25.78 22.66 2.35
CA ASP A 109 25.85 21.45 3.16
C ASP A 109 26.55 20.29 2.44
N TRP A 110 26.67 19.17 3.14
CA TRP A 110 27.26 17.92 2.64
C TRP A 110 26.23 17.09 1.86
N VAL A 111 26.65 16.58 0.70
CA VAL A 111 25.89 15.59 -0.08
C VAL A 111 26.71 14.31 -0.12
N TYR A 112 26.08 13.18 0.21
CA TYR A 112 26.75 11.89 0.35
C TYR A 112 26.56 10.99 -0.87
N TYR A 113 27.54 10.11 -1.08
CA TYR A 113 27.53 8.98 -2.01
C TYR A 113 27.56 9.37 -3.51
N ASP A 114 28.78 9.65 -3.97
CA ASP A 114 29.25 9.69 -5.36
C ASP A 114 28.73 8.46 -6.17
N GLY A 115 28.00 8.72 -7.25
CA GLY A 115 27.42 7.69 -8.12
C GLY A 115 26.21 6.90 -7.56
N HIS A 116 25.56 7.36 -6.50
CA HIS A 116 24.43 6.66 -5.86
C HIS A 116 23.19 6.53 -6.78
N ASP A 117 22.59 5.33 -6.87
CA ASP A 117 21.49 5.01 -7.81
C ASP A 117 20.09 4.89 -7.17
N GLY A 118 19.92 5.41 -5.95
CA GLY A 118 18.66 5.47 -5.21
C GLY A 118 18.56 6.71 -4.33
N VAL A 119 17.67 6.69 -3.33
CA VAL A 119 17.52 7.75 -2.31
C VAL A 119 17.53 7.11 -0.93
N ASP A 120 18.39 7.61 -0.04
CA ASP A 120 18.50 7.08 1.33
C ASP A 120 17.71 7.94 2.32
N TYR A 121 16.88 7.28 3.13
CA TYR A 121 16.10 7.91 4.19
C TYR A 121 16.51 7.40 5.57
N GLY A 122 16.76 8.31 6.51
CA GLY A 122 17.16 8.02 7.89
C GLY A 122 16.06 7.33 8.68
N ILE A 123 16.06 6.01 8.69
CA ILE A 123 14.99 5.17 9.23
C ILE A 123 15.58 4.00 10.03
N SER A 124 15.83 4.25 11.31
CA SER A 124 16.26 3.22 12.26
C SER A 124 15.12 2.26 12.62
N TYR A 125 15.18 1.03 12.11
CA TYR A 125 14.37 -0.13 12.50
C TYR A 125 12.86 0.13 12.66
N ARG A 126 12.25 0.78 11.67
CA ARG A 126 10.81 1.11 11.61
C ARG A 126 10.12 0.39 10.43
N PRO A 127 8.78 0.31 10.39
CA PRO A 127 8.06 -0.30 9.27
C PRO A 127 8.39 0.37 7.93
N LEU A 128 8.53 -0.45 6.90
CA LEU A 128 8.61 -0.03 5.52
C LEU A 128 7.31 -0.39 4.81
N LEU A 129 6.85 0.50 3.94
CA LEU A 129 5.59 0.41 3.22
C LEU A 129 5.85 0.24 1.73
N ALA A 130 5.00 -0.52 1.03
CA ALA A 130 4.98 -0.51 -0.43
C ALA A 130 4.67 0.92 -0.92
N ALA A 131 5.57 1.49 -1.74
CA ALA A 131 5.41 2.85 -2.26
C ALA A 131 4.29 2.95 -3.32
N ALA A 132 3.98 1.84 -4.00
CA ALA A 132 2.96 1.78 -5.03
C ALA A 132 2.29 0.40 -5.05
N ASP A 133 1.08 0.33 -5.60
CA ASP A 133 0.39 -0.93 -5.85
C ASP A 133 1.26 -1.84 -6.72
N ALA A 134 1.52 -3.07 -6.26
CA ALA A 134 2.38 -4.04 -6.93
C ALA A 134 1.60 -5.31 -7.30
N ASP A 135 1.82 -5.77 -8.54
CA ASP A 135 1.25 -7.01 -9.08
C ASP A 135 2.20 -8.22 -8.93
N GLN A 136 3.45 -7.96 -8.52
CA GLN A 136 4.44 -8.97 -8.18
C GLN A 136 5.33 -8.51 -7.02
N VAL A 137 5.52 -9.37 -6.02
CA VAL A 137 6.73 -9.35 -5.21
C VAL A 137 7.76 -10.20 -5.96
N VAL A 138 8.73 -9.56 -6.60
CA VAL A 138 9.73 -10.20 -7.47
C VAL A 138 10.91 -10.75 -6.66
N TYR A 139 11.12 -10.25 -5.44
CA TYR A 139 12.07 -10.79 -4.48
C TYR A 139 11.77 -10.30 -3.06
N ALA A 140 12.09 -11.11 -2.05
CA ALA A 140 12.11 -10.74 -0.63
C ALA A 140 13.11 -11.64 0.12
N GLY A 141 14.21 -11.08 0.66
CA GLY A 141 15.24 -11.85 1.38
C GLY A 141 16.65 -11.24 1.28
N TRP A 142 17.68 -12.01 1.68
CA TRP A 142 19.09 -11.62 1.54
C TRP A 142 19.57 -11.64 0.08
N TRP A 143 20.19 -10.54 -0.36
CA TRP A 143 20.90 -10.45 -1.64
C TRP A 143 21.94 -11.57 -1.83
N ASP A 144 22.76 -11.79 -0.80
CA ASP A 144 23.68 -12.93 -0.71
C ASP A 144 23.52 -13.57 0.68
N PRO A 145 22.81 -14.70 0.78
CA PRO A 145 22.67 -15.49 2.00
C PRO A 145 23.97 -16.07 2.58
N GLN A 146 25.16 -15.74 2.07
CA GLN A 146 26.46 -16.05 2.68
C GLN A 146 27.41 -14.84 2.71
N ASN A 147 26.93 -13.63 2.42
CA ASN A 147 27.69 -12.38 2.59
C ASN A 147 26.78 -11.23 3.01
N HIS A 148 26.61 -11.04 4.31
CA HIS A 148 25.68 -10.05 4.87
C HIS A 148 26.14 -8.58 4.76
N LYS A 149 27.25 -8.31 4.06
CA LYS A 149 27.91 -6.99 3.99
C LYS A 149 28.05 -6.42 2.57
N ILE A 150 27.31 -6.98 1.59
CA ILE A 150 27.30 -6.49 0.20
C ILE A 150 25.90 -6.05 -0.27
N ASN A 151 25.88 -5.11 -1.21
CA ASN A 151 24.68 -4.60 -1.89
C ASN A 151 23.56 -4.24 -0.90
N LEU A 152 22.30 -4.46 -1.29
CA LEU A 152 21.10 -4.09 -0.53
C LEU A 152 20.85 -4.92 0.74
N GLY A 153 21.69 -5.91 1.09
CA GLY A 153 21.48 -6.74 2.28
C GLY A 153 20.19 -7.55 2.20
N ILE A 154 19.35 -7.50 3.23
CA ILE A 154 17.95 -7.95 3.14
C ILE A 154 17.17 -6.88 2.38
N TYR A 155 16.49 -7.26 1.30
CA TYR A 155 15.71 -6.34 0.50
C TYR A 155 14.40 -6.96 -0.02
N VAL A 156 13.44 -6.08 -0.32
CA VAL A 156 12.24 -6.40 -1.10
C VAL A 156 12.36 -5.74 -2.47
N ARG A 157 11.90 -6.44 -3.51
CA ARG A 157 11.73 -5.90 -4.87
C ARG A 157 10.30 -6.14 -5.33
N LEU A 158 9.61 -5.06 -5.67
CA LEU A 158 8.26 -5.06 -6.22
C LEU A 158 8.30 -4.73 -7.72
N HIS A 159 7.34 -5.26 -8.47
CA HIS A 159 7.02 -4.83 -9.83
C HIS A 159 5.60 -4.27 -9.85
N HIS A 160 5.39 -3.28 -10.70
CA HIS A 160 4.16 -2.49 -10.80
C HIS A 160 3.57 -2.63 -12.20
N SER A 161 2.25 -2.48 -12.33
CA SER A 161 1.52 -2.71 -13.60
C SER A 161 1.90 -1.75 -14.75
N ASN A 162 2.64 -0.68 -14.45
CA ASN A 162 3.26 0.23 -15.44
C ASN A 162 4.66 -0.23 -15.91
N GLY A 163 5.14 -1.40 -15.46
CA GLY A 163 6.44 -1.99 -15.78
C GLY A 163 7.60 -1.49 -14.92
N TYR A 164 7.38 -0.53 -14.01
CA TYR A 164 8.43 -0.08 -13.08
C TYR A 164 8.70 -1.13 -11.99
N GLN A 165 9.87 -1.03 -11.36
CA GLN A 165 10.21 -1.80 -10.17
C GLN A 165 10.66 -0.88 -9.03
N THR A 166 10.25 -1.18 -7.79
CA THR A 166 10.76 -0.50 -6.59
C THR A 166 11.51 -1.49 -5.70
N TYR A 167 12.65 -1.04 -5.18
CA TYR A 167 13.57 -1.81 -4.35
C TYR A 167 13.71 -1.11 -3.00
N TYR A 168 13.65 -1.89 -1.92
CA TYR A 168 13.69 -1.41 -0.53
C TYR A 168 14.85 -2.11 0.17
N GLY A 169 15.98 -1.43 0.30
CA GLY A 169 17.24 -2.00 0.78
C GLY A 169 17.46 -1.92 2.29
N HIS A 170 18.50 -2.63 2.72
CA HIS A 170 19.11 -2.64 4.06
C HIS A 170 18.18 -3.08 5.20
N MET A 171 17.09 -3.79 4.88
CA MET A 171 16.03 -4.20 5.81
C MET A 171 16.56 -5.10 6.96
N SER A 172 15.80 -5.19 8.06
CA SER A 172 16.04 -6.18 9.14
C SER A 172 15.06 -7.36 9.12
N SER A 173 13.90 -7.21 8.50
CA SER A 173 12.96 -8.31 8.26
C SER A 173 12.11 -8.05 7.02
N VAL A 174 11.66 -9.13 6.38
CA VAL A 174 10.62 -9.09 5.33
C VAL A 174 9.28 -9.60 5.87
N ALA A 175 8.18 -9.06 5.34
CA ALA A 175 6.81 -9.41 5.72
C ALA A 175 5.92 -9.73 4.49
N VAL A 176 6.53 -9.98 3.33
CA VAL A 176 5.88 -10.29 2.05
C VAL A 176 6.58 -11.45 1.34
N GLN A 177 5.84 -12.12 0.46
CA GLN A 177 6.24 -13.38 -0.17
C GLN A 177 6.46 -13.21 -1.66
N ALA A 178 7.62 -13.66 -2.16
CA ALA A 178 7.96 -13.59 -3.57
C ALA A 178 7.12 -14.58 -4.39
N CYS A 179 6.60 -14.15 -5.55
CA CYS A 179 5.82 -15.00 -6.45
C CYS A 179 6.22 -14.81 -7.91
N SER A 180 5.90 -15.81 -8.75
CA SER A 180 6.68 -16.14 -9.95
C SER A 180 6.47 -15.26 -11.19
N SER A 181 5.39 -14.49 -11.27
CA SER A 181 5.04 -13.71 -12.47
C SER A 181 4.09 -12.54 -12.15
N PRO A 182 4.13 -11.41 -12.88
CA PRO A 182 3.17 -10.32 -12.69
C PRO A 182 1.71 -10.79 -12.66
N GLY A 183 0.93 -10.26 -11.73
CA GLY A 183 -0.43 -10.68 -11.43
C GLY A 183 -0.55 -11.89 -10.49
N CYS A 184 0.55 -12.38 -9.90
CA CYS A 184 0.53 -13.45 -8.90
C CYS A 184 0.06 -12.99 -7.51
N THR A 185 0.05 -11.68 -7.26
CA THR A 185 -0.44 -11.07 -6.03
C THR A 185 -1.05 -9.69 -6.31
N PHE A 186 -1.73 -9.12 -5.32
CA PHE A 186 -2.04 -7.70 -5.28
C PHE A 186 -1.58 -7.17 -3.92
N LEU A 187 -0.52 -6.37 -3.94
CA LEU A 187 0.06 -5.74 -2.75
C LEU A 187 -0.18 -4.22 -2.85
N PRO A 188 -1.14 -3.66 -2.12
CA PRO A 188 -1.46 -2.24 -2.23
C PRO A 188 -0.37 -1.34 -1.62
N HIS A 189 -0.26 -0.12 -2.12
CA HIS A 189 0.54 0.92 -1.49
C HIS A 189 0.14 1.13 -0.03
N GLY A 190 1.11 1.42 0.84
CA GLY A 190 0.89 1.52 2.28
C GLY A 190 0.81 0.19 3.04
N GLU A 191 0.81 -0.97 2.38
CA GLU A 191 0.97 -2.26 3.07
C GLU A 191 2.39 -2.41 3.62
N VAL A 192 2.53 -3.00 4.82
CA VAL A 192 3.84 -3.14 5.48
C VAL A 192 4.60 -4.31 4.85
N ILE A 193 5.72 -4.00 4.20
CA ILE A 193 6.58 -4.99 3.51
C ILE A 193 7.72 -5.54 4.39
N GLY A 194 7.97 -4.93 5.54
CA GLY A 194 9.00 -5.35 6.50
C GLY A 194 9.44 -4.24 7.45
N ILE A 195 10.64 -4.38 8.01
CA ILE A 195 11.27 -3.40 8.91
C ILE A 195 12.61 -2.97 8.32
N SER A 196 12.95 -1.67 8.38
CA SER A 196 14.25 -1.13 7.94
C SER A 196 15.42 -1.63 8.79
N GLY A 197 16.66 -1.33 8.41
CA GLY A 197 17.85 -1.79 9.13
C GLY A 197 19.16 -1.25 8.58
N THR A 198 20.23 -2.02 8.78
CA THR A 198 21.60 -1.69 8.37
C THR A 198 22.30 -2.89 7.70
N THR A 199 21.54 -3.78 7.06
CA THR A 199 22.09 -5.01 6.43
C THR A 199 22.75 -4.72 5.09
N GLY A 200 23.65 -5.58 4.61
CA GLY A 200 24.36 -5.35 3.34
C GLY A 200 25.48 -4.32 3.46
N ASN A 201 25.78 -3.64 2.35
CA ASN A 201 26.77 -2.56 2.30
C ASN A 201 26.13 -1.25 2.81
N SER A 202 26.09 -1.08 4.14
CA SER A 202 25.41 0.04 4.79
C SER A 202 26.27 0.63 5.91
N SER A 203 26.27 1.96 6.01
CA SER A 203 27.00 2.76 7.01
C SER A 203 26.24 2.88 8.35
N GLY A 204 24.93 2.68 8.34
CA GLY A 204 24.04 2.83 9.50
C GLY A 204 22.57 2.69 9.12
N PRO A 205 21.64 2.66 10.09
CA PRO A 205 20.25 2.26 9.83
C PRO A 205 19.44 3.21 8.94
N HIS A 206 19.07 2.78 7.73
CA HIS A 206 18.32 3.57 6.75
C HIS A 206 17.41 2.70 5.85
N LEU A 207 16.58 3.36 5.04
CA LEU A 207 15.97 2.79 3.84
C LEU A 207 16.73 3.33 2.63
N HIS A 208 17.32 2.44 1.83
CA HIS A 208 17.70 2.77 0.46
C HIS A 208 16.51 2.46 -0.45
N LEU A 209 15.94 3.48 -1.09
CA LEU A 209 14.88 3.33 -2.09
C LEU A 209 15.46 3.50 -3.49
N LEU A 210 15.44 2.42 -4.27
CA LEU A 210 15.86 2.42 -5.66
C LEU A 210 14.65 2.14 -6.55
N VAL A 211 14.47 2.95 -7.60
CA VAL A 211 13.38 2.80 -8.57
C VAL A 211 13.99 2.48 -9.93
N ARG A 212 13.43 1.49 -10.65
CA ARG A 212 13.82 1.17 -12.02
C ARG A 212 12.67 1.34 -13.00
N ASP A 213 12.99 1.87 -14.16
CA ASP A 213 12.07 1.97 -15.29
C ASP A 213 11.86 0.60 -15.98
N PRO A 214 10.90 0.48 -16.93
CA PRO A 214 10.66 -0.76 -17.67
C PRO A 214 11.83 -1.24 -18.55
N ALA A 215 12.89 -0.43 -18.71
CA ALA A 215 14.13 -0.82 -19.39
C ALA A 215 15.22 -1.29 -18.39
N GLY A 216 14.90 -1.38 -17.10
CA GLY A 216 15.79 -1.85 -16.05
C GLY A 216 16.83 -0.83 -15.58
N ARG A 217 16.67 0.45 -15.92
CA ARG A 217 17.58 1.54 -15.56
C ARG A 217 17.13 2.16 -14.24
N SER A 218 18.06 2.37 -13.29
CA SER A 218 17.76 3.11 -12.05
C SER A 218 17.44 4.58 -12.38
N VAL A 219 16.41 5.14 -11.74
CA VAL A 219 15.89 6.50 -11.98
C VAL A 219 15.64 7.25 -10.67
N ASP A 220 15.80 8.58 -10.65
CA ASP A 220 15.39 9.40 -9.51
C ASP A 220 13.85 9.45 -9.41
N PRO A 221 13.23 9.02 -8.29
CA PRO A 221 11.79 9.16 -8.10
C PRO A 221 11.31 10.62 -8.00
N TYR A 222 12.19 11.60 -7.76
CA TYR A 222 11.88 13.03 -7.78
C TYR A 222 11.94 13.65 -9.19
N GLY A 223 12.62 13.02 -10.14
CA GLY A 223 12.80 13.53 -11.51
C GLY A 223 13.71 14.76 -11.59
N TRP A 224 14.12 15.14 -12.81
CA TRP A 224 15.07 16.24 -13.01
C TRP A 224 14.40 17.62 -13.02
N ALA A 225 14.70 18.42 -12.00
CA ALA A 225 14.25 19.81 -11.81
C ALA A 225 15.32 20.87 -12.13
N GLY A 226 16.53 20.48 -12.51
CA GLY A 226 17.59 21.42 -12.90
C GLY A 226 17.31 22.17 -14.20
N SER A 227 17.90 23.36 -14.34
CA SER A 227 17.60 24.31 -15.42
C SER A 227 18.03 23.87 -16.84
N GLY A 228 18.94 22.89 -16.93
CA GLY A 228 19.36 22.27 -18.19
C GLY A 228 18.62 20.97 -18.52
N SER A 229 19.18 20.18 -19.43
CA SER A 229 18.86 18.75 -19.53
C SER A 229 19.58 17.99 -18.42
N SER A 230 18.96 16.92 -17.88
CA SER A 230 19.68 15.94 -17.07
C SER A 230 20.88 15.40 -17.86
N PRO A 231 22.10 15.39 -17.29
CA PRO A 231 23.27 14.80 -17.95
C PRO A 231 23.23 13.26 -17.87
N TRP A 232 22.65 12.70 -16.80
CA TRP A 232 22.18 11.32 -16.79
C TRP A 232 21.02 11.11 -17.78
N SER A 233 21.03 9.97 -18.46
CA SER A 233 20.00 9.53 -19.42
C SER A 233 19.46 8.16 -18.99
N PRO A 234 18.14 7.92 -18.98
CA PRO A 234 17.05 8.70 -19.59
C PRO A 234 16.78 10.07 -18.96
N GLN A 235 16.26 11.02 -19.75
CA GLN A 235 15.73 12.28 -19.20
C GLN A 235 14.30 12.06 -18.65
N GLN A 236 14.18 11.72 -17.38
CA GLN A 236 12.92 11.85 -16.64
C GLN A 236 12.90 13.24 -15.97
N LYS A 237 11.95 14.11 -16.34
CA LYS A 237 11.81 15.45 -15.72
C LYS A 237 10.75 15.46 -14.62
N GLU A 238 9.79 14.57 -14.74
CA GLU A 238 8.62 14.46 -13.89
C GLU A 238 8.95 13.63 -12.63
N SER A 239 8.41 14.07 -11.49
CA SER A 239 8.44 13.29 -10.26
C SER A 239 7.46 12.13 -10.35
N LEU A 240 7.86 10.97 -9.83
CA LEU A 240 7.02 9.77 -9.75
C LEU A 240 6.12 9.78 -8.50
N TRP A 241 6.27 10.75 -7.59
CA TRP A 241 5.48 10.85 -6.36
C TRP A 241 4.10 11.49 -6.57
N VAL A 242 3.03 10.73 -6.27
CA VAL A 242 1.68 11.28 -6.05
C VAL A 242 1.64 12.10 -4.76
N ALA A 243 2.32 11.58 -3.74
CA ALA A 243 2.48 12.23 -2.44
C ALA A 243 3.93 12.08 -1.99
N TYR A 244 4.61 13.21 -1.82
CA TYR A 244 6.01 13.23 -1.36
C TYR A 244 6.16 12.61 0.03
N PRO A 245 7.26 11.89 0.31
CA PRO A 245 7.58 11.43 1.65
C PRO A 245 7.68 12.58 2.67
N SER A 246 7.46 12.30 3.95
CA SER A 246 7.51 13.35 4.98
C SER A 246 8.93 13.47 5.54
N LEU A 247 9.68 14.50 5.11
CA LEU A 247 11.05 14.71 5.57
C LEU A 247 11.14 15.52 6.87
N ALA A 248 12.08 15.13 7.73
CA ALA A 248 12.47 15.81 8.97
C ALA A 248 13.68 16.73 8.74
N TYR A 249 13.93 17.65 9.69
CA TYR A 249 15.04 18.60 9.61
C TYR A 249 16.38 17.94 10.01
N TYR A 250 17.24 17.75 9.02
CA TYR A 250 18.68 17.49 9.18
C TYR A 250 19.40 18.00 7.91
N GLY A 251 20.66 18.42 8.03
CA GLY A 251 21.58 18.74 6.92
C GLY A 251 20.99 19.50 5.72
N SER A 252 20.43 20.70 5.95
CA SER A 252 19.97 21.65 4.91
C SER A 252 19.26 21.03 3.69
N GLN A 253 18.37 20.07 3.99
CA GLN A 253 17.42 19.31 3.16
C GLN A 253 17.59 19.42 1.63
N ILE A 254 17.64 18.30 0.92
CA ILE A 254 17.52 18.28 -0.56
C ILE A 254 16.06 17.98 -0.94
N TYR A 255 15.18 18.82 -0.37
CA TYR A 255 13.71 18.75 -0.23
C TYR A 255 12.97 17.99 -1.34
N PRO A 256 12.07 17.07 -0.97
CA PRO A 256 10.69 17.52 -0.75
C PRO A 256 10.00 16.89 0.47
N SER A 257 8.91 17.51 0.96
CA SER A 257 8.16 17.04 2.12
C SER A 257 6.64 17.01 1.88
N GLY A 258 6.02 15.88 2.19
CA GLY A 258 4.57 15.71 2.25
C GLY A 258 4.03 15.46 3.67
N ALA A 259 2.74 15.14 3.76
CA ALA A 259 2.07 14.87 5.02
C ALA A 259 2.57 13.57 5.68
N GLN A 260 2.75 13.60 7.00
CA GLN A 260 3.19 12.44 7.77
C GLN A 260 2.16 11.29 7.70
N VAL A 261 2.59 10.12 7.24
CA VAL A 261 1.81 8.88 7.32
C VAL A 261 1.82 8.35 8.75
N ALA A 262 0.69 7.86 9.25
CA ALA A 262 0.58 7.31 10.61
C ALA A 262 1.30 5.96 10.74
N PHE A 263 1.87 5.67 11.90
CA PHE A 263 2.40 4.34 12.20
C PHE A 263 1.27 3.30 12.29
N PRO A 264 1.50 2.05 11.83
CA PRO A 264 0.58 0.95 12.07
C PRO A 264 0.29 0.80 13.58
N SER A 265 -0.97 0.54 13.93
CA SER A 265 -1.36 0.24 15.30
C SER A 265 -0.72 -1.08 15.76
N ARG A 266 -0.03 -1.08 16.91
CA ARG A 266 0.43 -2.34 17.54
C ARG A 266 -0.77 -3.22 17.92
N PRO A 267 -0.72 -4.54 17.68
CA PRO A 267 -1.83 -5.44 18.00
C PRO A 267 -2.02 -5.58 19.52
N THR A 268 -3.23 -5.32 20.01
CA THR A 268 -3.60 -5.44 21.44
C THR A 268 -4.26 -6.79 21.79
N GLY A 269 -4.52 -7.63 20.78
CA GLY A 269 -5.09 -8.97 20.94
C GLY A 269 -4.66 -9.90 19.81
N GLY A 270 -5.38 -11.00 19.64
CA GLY A 270 -5.03 -12.12 18.76
C GLY A 270 -4.80 -13.41 19.55
N ILE A 271 -4.72 -14.53 18.84
CA ILE A 271 -4.35 -15.83 19.41
C ILE A 271 -2.84 -15.80 19.65
N ILE A 272 -2.38 -16.19 20.83
CA ILE A 272 -0.95 -16.36 21.13
C ILE A 272 -0.69 -17.84 21.36
N VAL A 273 0.29 -18.38 20.65
CA VAL A 273 0.84 -19.73 20.83
C VAL A 273 2.27 -19.57 21.31
N ASP A 274 2.56 -20.16 22.46
CA ASP A 274 3.77 -19.95 23.27
C ASP A 274 4.67 -21.20 23.22
N ASP A 275 5.96 -21.12 23.54
CA ASP A 275 6.79 -22.33 23.66
C ASP A 275 6.36 -23.27 24.80
N ALA A 276 5.50 -22.79 25.72
CA ALA A 276 4.83 -23.59 26.75
C ALA A 276 3.41 -24.03 26.38
N SER A 277 2.89 -23.67 25.21
CA SER A 277 1.57 -24.08 24.72
C SER A 277 1.53 -25.57 24.33
N LEU A 278 0.35 -26.19 24.38
CA LEU A 278 0.13 -27.56 23.87
C LEU A 278 0.22 -27.63 22.34
N GLU A 279 0.03 -26.48 21.70
CA GLU A 279 0.13 -26.24 20.26
C GLU A 279 1.57 -25.97 19.80
N PHE A 280 2.57 -25.96 20.72
CA PHE A 280 3.99 -25.97 20.37
C PHE A 280 4.55 -27.39 20.33
N SER A 281 5.43 -27.68 19.36
CA SER A 281 6.10 -28.97 19.24
C SER A 281 7.51 -28.86 18.67
N GLU A 282 8.39 -29.78 19.06
CA GLU A 282 9.77 -29.87 18.59
C GLU A 282 10.00 -31.14 17.76
N SER A 283 10.79 -31.03 16.69
CA SER A 283 11.16 -32.15 15.82
C SER A 283 12.67 -32.22 15.59
N PRO A 284 13.39 -33.23 16.13
CA PRO A 284 12.93 -34.22 17.10
C PRO A 284 12.64 -33.61 18.48
N SER A 285 11.82 -34.28 19.30
CA SER A 285 11.46 -33.80 20.64
C SER A 285 12.69 -33.55 21.53
N GLY A 286 12.77 -32.37 22.16
CA GLY A 286 13.86 -31.99 23.06
C GLY A 286 15.15 -31.62 22.33
N CYS A 287 15.05 -31.10 21.10
CA CYS A 287 16.19 -30.62 20.32
C CYS A 287 16.49 -29.12 20.54
N TRP A 288 15.55 -28.38 21.16
CA TRP A 288 15.76 -27.02 21.62
C TRP A 288 16.28 -26.99 23.06
N ALA A 289 17.10 -25.99 23.37
CA ALA A 289 17.50 -25.65 24.73
C ALA A 289 16.55 -24.56 25.27
N GLN A 290 16.12 -24.69 26.52
CA GLN A 290 15.22 -23.73 27.17
C GLN A 290 15.97 -22.85 28.18
N ILE A 291 15.55 -21.60 28.33
CA ILE A 291 16.10 -20.67 29.32
C ILE A 291 15.02 -19.75 29.90
N ASN A 292 15.04 -19.59 31.22
CA ASN A 292 14.13 -18.68 31.92
C ASN A 292 14.62 -17.23 31.77
N THR A 293 13.73 -16.31 31.38
CA THR A 293 14.03 -14.89 31.22
C THR A 293 12.77 -14.02 31.29
N GLY A 294 12.87 -12.87 31.96
CA GLY A 294 11.80 -11.85 31.98
C GLY A 294 11.58 -11.13 30.65
N SER A 295 12.41 -11.40 29.63
CA SER A 295 12.20 -10.91 28.25
C SER A 295 11.27 -11.80 27.42
N ALA A 296 10.91 -12.99 27.91
CA ALA A 296 10.05 -13.93 27.22
C ALA A 296 8.57 -13.78 27.63
N GLN A 297 7.65 -14.37 26.87
CA GLN A 297 6.32 -14.70 27.37
C GLN A 297 6.45 -15.81 28.44
N ASN A 298 5.52 -15.84 29.39
CA ASN A 298 5.48 -16.79 30.52
C ASN A 298 6.77 -16.95 31.37
N GLY A 299 7.83 -16.16 31.11
CA GLY A 299 9.12 -16.22 31.78
C GLY A 299 10.13 -17.23 31.22
N ARG A 300 9.88 -17.87 30.05
CA ARG A 300 10.76 -18.87 29.44
C ARG A 300 10.79 -18.74 27.92
N MET A 301 11.94 -18.97 27.29
CA MET A 301 12.07 -19.09 25.84
C MET A 301 12.90 -20.30 25.42
N SER A 302 12.83 -20.64 24.13
CA SER A 302 13.57 -21.73 23.50
C SER A 302 14.57 -21.21 22.48
N TYR A 303 15.76 -21.83 22.45
CA TYR A 303 16.80 -21.53 21.46
C TYR A 303 17.50 -22.78 20.94
N VAL A 304 18.08 -22.69 19.75
CA VAL A 304 18.82 -23.78 19.09
C VAL A 304 20.07 -23.24 18.40
N GLN A 305 21.11 -24.09 18.29
CA GLN A 305 22.32 -23.75 17.53
C GLN A 305 22.01 -23.75 16.02
N PRO A 306 22.21 -22.64 15.30
CA PRO A 306 22.00 -22.57 13.86
C PRO A 306 22.97 -23.45 13.06
N ARG A 307 22.57 -23.75 11.82
CA ARG A 307 23.30 -24.53 10.80
C ARG A 307 23.04 -23.93 9.42
N VAL A 308 24.06 -23.92 8.55
CA VAL A 308 23.91 -23.48 7.14
C VAL A 308 23.45 -24.59 6.19
N ASN A 309 23.56 -25.85 6.61
CA ASN A 309 23.23 -27.03 5.81
C ASN A 309 21.76 -27.45 6.02
N SER A 310 21.44 -28.75 5.93
CA SER A 310 20.12 -29.27 6.31
C SER A 310 19.78 -28.95 7.77
N ALA A 311 18.50 -28.65 8.01
CA ALA A 311 17.95 -28.60 9.36
C ALA A 311 17.99 -30.01 9.99
N THR A 312 18.21 -30.05 11.31
CA THR A 312 18.16 -31.28 12.13
C THR A 312 17.38 -31.07 13.44
N CYS A 313 16.75 -29.90 13.58
CA CYS A 313 15.89 -29.52 14.67
C CYS A 313 14.93 -28.44 14.17
N SER A 314 13.65 -28.51 14.49
CA SER A 314 12.69 -27.42 14.27
C SER A 314 11.70 -27.30 15.43
N GLY A 315 11.16 -26.11 15.61
CA GLY A 315 10.11 -25.79 16.56
C GLY A 315 8.91 -25.24 15.79
N GLN A 316 7.73 -25.82 16.01
CA GLN A 316 6.50 -25.49 15.31
C GLN A 316 5.46 -24.99 16.32
N TRP A 317 4.99 -23.75 16.13
CA TRP A 317 3.84 -23.17 16.83
C TRP A 317 2.63 -23.32 15.91
N ALA A 318 1.76 -24.29 16.20
CA ALA A 318 0.60 -24.62 15.37
C ALA A 318 -0.48 -23.54 15.46
N PHE A 319 -1.13 -23.25 14.32
CA PHE A 319 -2.36 -22.49 14.31
C PHE A 319 -3.50 -23.38 14.85
N PRO A 320 -4.26 -22.97 15.90
CA PRO A 320 -5.18 -23.90 16.56
C PRO A 320 -6.33 -24.36 15.66
N GLN A 321 -6.63 -25.66 15.72
CA GLN A 321 -7.70 -26.27 14.92
C GLN A 321 -9.08 -25.77 15.37
N GLY A 322 -9.98 -25.54 14.41
CA GLY A 322 -11.35 -25.05 14.66
C GLY A 322 -11.45 -23.54 14.88
N VAL A 323 -10.36 -22.79 14.71
CA VAL A 323 -10.38 -21.33 14.53
C VAL A 323 -10.96 -21.00 13.13
N ASN A 324 -11.60 -19.85 12.98
CA ASN A 324 -12.21 -19.42 11.71
C ASN A 324 -11.19 -19.29 10.57
N ASP A 325 -11.60 -19.64 9.35
CA ASP A 325 -10.87 -19.34 8.11
C ASP A 325 -10.75 -17.83 7.88
N GLY A 326 -9.58 -17.38 7.43
CA GLY A 326 -9.37 -16.02 6.95
C GLY A 326 -7.94 -15.51 7.04
N ILE A 327 -7.78 -14.21 6.83
CA ILE A 327 -6.48 -13.54 6.82
C ILE A 327 -6.06 -13.23 8.26
N TYR A 328 -4.92 -13.77 8.67
CA TYR A 328 -4.26 -13.42 9.94
C TYR A 328 -2.95 -12.69 9.67
N ALA A 329 -2.78 -11.55 10.33
CA ALA A 329 -1.48 -10.92 10.50
C ALA A 329 -0.67 -11.72 11.53
N VAL A 330 0.48 -12.21 11.12
CA VAL A 330 1.39 -13.02 11.94
C VAL A 330 2.46 -12.12 12.55
N TYR A 331 2.67 -12.27 13.86
CA TYR A 331 3.77 -11.64 14.58
C TYR A 331 4.59 -12.71 15.30
N ILE A 332 5.91 -12.61 15.19
CA ILE A 332 6.87 -13.48 15.83
C ILE A 332 7.45 -12.75 17.03
N ARG A 333 7.47 -13.38 18.19
CA ARG A 333 8.12 -12.86 19.38
C ARG A 333 9.59 -13.30 19.43
N ILE A 334 10.48 -12.31 19.40
CA ILE A 334 11.94 -12.48 19.49
C ILE A 334 12.41 -11.90 20.83
N PRO A 335 12.91 -12.72 21.77
CA PRO A 335 13.48 -12.24 23.03
C PRO A 335 14.85 -11.58 22.87
N ALA A 336 15.18 -10.66 23.78
CA ALA A 336 16.47 -9.95 23.83
C ALA A 336 17.70 -10.81 24.20
N ILE A 337 17.56 -12.14 24.28
CA ILE A 337 18.65 -13.08 24.55
C ILE A 337 18.54 -14.29 23.62
N ARG A 338 19.66 -14.95 23.32
CA ARG A 338 19.74 -16.20 22.52
C ARG A 338 19.13 -16.15 21.11
N ALA A 339 18.72 -14.98 20.63
CA ALA A 339 18.25 -14.75 19.27
C ALA A 339 19.24 -13.82 18.54
N THR A 340 20.39 -14.35 18.12
CA THR A 340 21.52 -13.57 17.58
C THR A 340 21.79 -13.81 16.09
N SER A 341 21.02 -14.67 15.45
CA SER A 341 21.07 -14.89 13.99
C SER A 341 20.77 -13.60 13.20
N GLU A 342 21.55 -13.34 12.16
CA GLU A 342 21.27 -12.30 11.14
C GLU A 342 20.37 -12.86 10.00
N GLY A 343 20.25 -14.19 9.86
CA GLY A 343 19.58 -14.87 8.74
C GLY A 343 18.48 -15.88 9.11
N ALA A 344 17.76 -15.70 10.23
CA ALA A 344 16.76 -16.68 10.69
C ALA A 344 15.61 -16.86 9.68
N ILE A 345 15.32 -18.10 9.33
CA ILE A 345 14.27 -18.47 8.36
C ILE A 345 13.06 -19.02 9.10
N TYR A 346 11.93 -18.32 9.02
CA TYR A 346 10.64 -18.82 9.49
C TYR A 346 9.82 -19.32 8.30
N THR A 347 9.23 -20.51 8.43
CA THR A 347 8.31 -21.09 7.44
C THR A 347 6.88 -20.98 7.94
N ILE A 348 5.99 -20.40 7.14
CA ILE A 348 4.56 -20.27 7.44
C ILE A 348 3.80 -21.31 6.62
N ARG A 349 3.18 -22.28 7.28
CA ARG A 349 2.33 -23.32 6.70
C ARG A 349 0.87 -22.89 6.86
N HIS A 350 0.19 -22.58 5.75
CA HIS A 350 -1.15 -21.99 5.77
C HIS A 350 -1.90 -22.29 4.46
N ALA A 351 -3.21 -22.55 4.49
CA ALA A 351 -4.07 -22.86 3.32
C ALA A 351 -3.43 -23.84 2.30
N GLY A 352 -2.74 -24.87 2.79
CA GLY A 352 -2.01 -25.87 1.97
C GLY A 352 -0.66 -25.40 1.38
N LYS A 353 -0.35 -24.11 1.45
CA LYS A 353 0.90 -23.48 1.01
C LYS A 353 1.99 -23.50 2.10
N SER A 354 3.22 -23.19 1.70
CA SER A 354 4.37 -23.03 2.59
C SER A 354 5.23 -21.86 2.10
N ASP A 355 5.16 -20.76 2.83
CA ASP A 355 5.80 -19.48 2.54
C ASP A 355 6.96 -19.24 3.53
N GLN A 356 7.92 -18.34 3.24
CA GLN A 356 9.09 -18.12 4.11
C GLN A 356 9.45 -16.65 4.30
N VAL A 357 9.78 -16.25 5.53
CA VAL A 357 10.37 -14.93 5.82
C VAL A 357 11.75 -15.06 6.44
N VAL A 358 12.60 -14.08 6.14
CA VAL A 358 13.92 -13.92 6.76
C VAL A 358 13.86 -12.77 7.75
N ILE A 359 14.39 -12.99 8.96
CA ILE A 359 14.47 -12.00 10.02
C ILE A 359 15.88 -12.00 10.62
N ASN A 360 16.52 -10.84 10.63
CA ASN A 360 17.70 -10.59 11.45
C ASN A 360 17.25 -10.46 12.91
N GLN A 361 17.40 -11.52 13.69
CA GLN A 361 17.00 -11.56 15.11
C GLN A 361 17.85 -10.63 15.98
N SER A 362 19.13 -10.44 15.63
CA SER A 362 20.11 -9.71 16.46
C SER A 362 19.75 -8.23 16.74
N VAL A 363 18.77 -7.68 16.02
CA VAL A 363 18.27 -6.31 16.15
C VAL A 363 16.86 -6.22 16.75
N PHE A 364 16.36 -7.31 17.37
CA PHE A 364 15.05 -7.36 18.02
C PHE A 364 15.13 -7.93 19.45
N PRO A 365 14.42 -7.35 20.43
CA PRO A 365 13.68 -6.08 20.37
C PRO A 365 14.62 -4.87 20.20
N ASN A 366 14.07 -3.75 19.73
CA ASN A 366 14.81 -2.50 19.60
C ASN A 366 14.03 -1.30 20.17
N ILE A 367 14.79 -0.25 20.49
CA ILE A 367 14.26 0.99 21.09
C ILE A 367 13.44 1.86 20.11
N TYR A 368 13.48 1.57 18.81
CA TYR A 368 12.93 2.45 17.77
C TYR A 368 11.48 2.15 17.42
N TYR A 369 11.12 0.87 17.27
CA TYR A 369 9.74 0.48 16.95
C TYR A 369 9.30 -0.83 17.60
N VAL A 370 10.12 -1.88 17.57
CA VAL A 370 9.76 -3.21 18.10
C VAL A 370 10.32 -3.39 19.51
N SER A 371 9.82 -2.55 20.44
CA SER A 371 10.31 -2.49 21.83
C SER A 371 9.83 -3.65 22.72
N ASP A 372 8.87 -4.44 22.23
CA ASP A 372 8.23 -5.57 22.91
C ASP A 372 8.51 -6.91 22.21
N GLY A 373 9.44 -6.93 21.25
CA GLY A 373 9.90 -8.14 20.56
C GLY A 373 8.92 -8.74 19.55
N TRP A 374 7.73 -8.17 19.35
CA TRP A 374 6.73 -8.68 18.40
C TRP A 374 6.99 -8.15 16.97
N VAL A 375 7.83 -8.86 16.22
CA VAL A 375 8.15 -8.55 14.82
C VAL A 375 7.01 -8.99 13.91
N TYR A 376 6.50 -8.10 13.06
CA TYR A 376 5.51 -8.44 12.04
C TYR A 376 6.13 -9.29 10.92
N ALA A 377 5.47 -10.39 10.57
CA ALA A 377 5.94 -11.40 9.62
C ALA A 377 5.07 -11.49 8.34
N GLY A 378 4.00 -10.70 8.24
CA GLY A 378 3.11 -10.64 7.08
C GLY A 378 1.67 -11.06 7.36
N LYS A 379 0.87 -11.15 6.30
CA LYS A 379 -0.53 -11.59 6.30
C LYS A 379 -0.66 -12.88 5.50
N TYR A 380 -1.31 -13.88 6.07
CA TYR A 380 -1.46 -15.21 5.49
C TYR A 380 -2.90 -15.71 5.71
N ASN A 381 -3.42 -16.52 4.79
CA ASN A 381 -4.73 -17.14 4.97
C ASN A 381 -4.60 -18.48 5.72
N PHE A 382 -5.17 -18.57 6.91
CA PHE A 382 -5.25 -19.82 7.68
C PHE A 382 -6.68 -20.33 7.63
N THR A 383 -6.90 -21.63 7.41
CA THR A 383 -8.25 -22.22 7.32
C THR A 383 -8.75 -22.78 8.65
N GLY A 384 -7.84 -23.09 9.58
CA GLY A 384 -8.19 -23.71 10.86
C GLY A 384 -8.52 -25.21 10.78
N ASP A 385 -8.37 -25.85 9.61
CA ASP A 385 -8.59 -27.29 9.43
C ASP A 385 -7.58 -28.15 10.22
N GLY A 386 -6.42 -27.57 10.57
CA GLY A 386 -5.31 -28.22 11.27
C GLY A 386 -4.11 -28.54 10.37
N GLY A 387 -2.94 -28.71 10.97
CA GLY A 387 -1.67 -28.91 10.23
C GLY A 387 -1.08 -27.62 9.64
N GLU A 388 -1.60 -26.46 10.05
CA GLU A 388 -1.07 -25.12 9.79
C GLU A 388 -0.22 -24.66 10.97
N TYR A 389 0.87 -23.93 10.72
CA TYR A 389 1.85 -23.54 11.75
C TYR A 389 2.78 -22.43 11.28
N VAL A 390 3.49 -21.82 12.22
CA VAL A 390 4.78 -21.16 11.94
C VAL A 390 5.89 -22.03 12.51
N GLU A 391 6.90 -22.33 11.68
CA GLU A 391 8.09 -23.07 12.06
C GLU A 391 9.32 -22.16 12.09
N LEU A 392 10.14 -22.29 13.12
CA LEU A 392 11.56 -21.93 13.04
C LEU A 392 12.36 -23.23 12.99
N SER A 393 13.18 -23.39 11.95
CA SER A 393 14.12 -24.51 11.85
C SER A 393 15.50 -24.07 12.30
N ASN A 394 16.37 -25.00 12.71
CA ASN A 394 17.76 -24.67 12.99
C ASN A 394 18.62 -24.46 11.72
N ARG A 395 18.03 -24.47 10.53
CA ARG A 395 18.67 -23.96 9.31
C ARG A 395 18.52 -22.43 9.23
N THR A 396 19.63 -21.76 8.98
CA THR A 396 19.73 -20.30 8.85
C THR A 396 20.30 -19.88 7.49
N GLN A 397 20.19 -18.59 7.17
CA GLN A 397 20.96 -17.90 6.13
C GLN A 397 22.22 -17.18 6.71
N ASP A 398 22.64 -17.44 7.95
CA ASP A 398 23.88 -16.85 8.48
C ASP A 398 25.15 -17.30 7.74
N GLU A 399 26.16 -16.42 7.65
CA GLU A 399 27.48 -16.75 7.12
C GLU A 399 28.09 -17.99 7.80
N SER A 400 28.55 -18.95 7.00
CA SER A 400 29.14 -20.23 7.47
C SER A 400 30.30 -20.07 8.48
N SER A 401 31.02 -18.96 8.42
CA SER A 401 32.13 -18.61 9.32
C SER A 401 31.66 -18.16 10.72
N LYS A 402 30.43 -17.64 10.84
CA LYS A 402 29.87 -17.09 12.08
C LYS A 402 28.95 -18.07 12.81
N VAL A 403 28.32 -19.01 12.08
CA VAL A 403 27.19 -19.82 12.55
C VAL A 403 27.44 -20.60 13.87
N SER A 404 28.70 -20.85 14.25
CA SER A 404 29.08 -21.53 15.50
C SER A 404 29.02 -20.65 16.75
N SER A 405 28.97 -19.31 16.63
CA SER A 405 28.83 -18.37 17.77
C SER A 405 27.43 -17.77 17.92
N LEU A 406 26.54 -18.04 16.95
CA LEU A 406 25.18 -17.51 16.91
C LEU A 406 24.20 -18.44 17.64
N SER A 407 22.95 -17.99 17.79
CA SER A 407 21.84 -18.76 18.33
C SER A 407 20.54 -18.31 17.65
N LEU A 408 19.67 -19.25 17.32
CA LEU A 408 18.31 -19.00 16.86
C LEU A 408 17.38 -19.07 18.07
N GLY A 409 16.66 -17.99 18.36
CA GLY A 409 15.77 -17.91 19.52
C GLY A 409 14.35 -17.50 19.15
N ALA A 410 13.36 -18.14 19.77
CA ALA A 410 11.95 -17.80 19.62
C ALA A 410 11.17 -18.16 20.91
N ASP A 411 9.98 -17.61 21.04
CA ASP A 411 9.25 -17.50 22.32
C ASP A 411 7.76 -17.77 22.09
N GLY A 412 7.14 -17.02 21.17
CA GLY A 412 5.78 -17.31 20.74
C GLY A 412 5.40 -16.66 19.41
N ILE A 413 4.24 -17.06 18.90
CA ILE A 413 3.63 -16.55 17.67
C ILE A 413 2.27 -15.96 18.02
N ARG A 414 1.93 -14.83 17.40
CA ARG A 414 0.63 -14.18 17.56
C ARG A 414 -0.06 -14.07 16.21
N PHE A 415 -1.26 -14.65 16.12
CA PHE A 415 -2.13 -14.60 14.96
C PHE A 415 -3.26 -13.59 15.20
N VAL A 416 -3.31 -12.52 14.41
CA VAL A 416 -4.27 -11.43 14.57
C VAL A 416 -5.20 -11.37 13.36
N PHE A 417 -6.45 -11.83 13.52
CA PHE A 417 -7.45 -11.82 12.45
C PHE A 417 -7.62 -10.42 11.86
N GLN A 418 -7.60 -10.33 10.53
CA GLN A 418 -7.76 -9.10 9.75
C GLN A 418 -9.10 -9.05 9.01
N GLY A 419 -9.73 -10.21 8.80
CA GLY A 419 -10.97 -10.36 8.05
C GLY A 419 -10.98 -11.64 7.20
N ASP A 420 -12.12 -11.90 6.58
CA ASP A 420 -12.35 -13.04 5.68
C ASP A 420 -11.36 -13.05 4.49
N PRO A 421 -11.14 -14.20 3.81
CA PRO A 421 -10.31 -14.26 2.62
C PRO A 421 -10.90 -13.38 1.51
N THR A 422 -10.36 -12.18 1.31
CA THR A 422 -10.70 -11.37 0.13
C THR A 422 -10.16 -12.11 -1.09
N PRO A 423 -11.01 -12.55 -2.04
CA PRO A 423 -10.56 -13.42 -3.12
C PRO A 423 -9.56 -12.66 -3.99
N THR A 424 -8.29 -13.09 -3.96
CA THR A 424 -7.24 -12.57 -4.85
C THR A 424 -7.72 -12.66 -6.29
N PRO A 425 -7.85 -11.54 -7.03
CA PRO A 425 -8.22 -11.60 -8.43
C PRO A 425 -7.18 -12.43 -9.18
N SER A 426 -7.61 -13.51 -9.84
CA SER A 426 -6.78 -14.13 -10.87
C SER A 426 -6.50 -13.05 -11.92
N GLY A 427 -5.22 -12.73 -12.15
CA GLY A 427 -4.82 -11.73 -13.14
C GLY A 427 -5.44 -12.01 -14.51
N PRO A 428 -5.65 -10.97 -15.35
CA PRO A 428 -6.33 -11.13 -16.63
C PRO A 428 -5.62 -12.18 -17.47
N VAL A 429 -6.32 -13.28 -17.75
CA VAL A 429 -5.77 -14.38 -18.56
C VAL A 429 -5.67 -13.89 -20.00
N THR A 430 -4.47 -13.44 -20.39
CA THR A 430 -4.16 -13.04 -21.76
C THR A 430 -4.34 -14.24 -22.69
N ALA A 431 -5.52 -14.34 -23.30
CA ALA A 431 -5.86 -15.38 -24.25
C ALA A 431 -5.09 -15.14 -25.56
N THR A 432 -3.89 -15.72 -25.66
CA THR A 432 -3.12 -15.76 -26.92
C THR A 432 -4.01 -16.32 -28.04
N PRO A 433 -4.27 -15.56 -29.11
CA PRO A 433 -5.21 -15.99 -30.14
C PRO A 433 -4.63 -17.15 -30.96
N SER A 434 -5.07 -18.37 -30.65
CA SER A 434 -4.77 -19.55 -31.47
C SER A 434 -5.54 -19.48 -32.78
N THR A 435 -4.83 -19.30 -33.89
CA THR A 435 -5.40 -19.27 -35.25
C THR A 435 -5.73 -20.68 -35.74
N THR A 436 -6.70 -21.34 -35.10
CA THR A 436 -7.31 -22.59 -35.57
C THR A 436 -8.62 -22.27 -36.28
N PRO A 437 -8.79 -22.59 -37.58
CA PRO A 437 -10.00 -22.22 -38.32
C PRO A 437 -11.20 -23.10 -37.92
N THR A 438 -12.15 -22.54 -37.18
CA THR A 438 -13.41 -23.20 -36.84
C THR A 438 -14.30 -23.35 -38.06
N ILE A 439 -14.63 -24.59 -38.42
CA ILE A 439 -15.62 -24.90 -39.46
C ILE A 439 -17.02 -24.72 -38.86
N THR A 440 -17.88 -23.91 -39.50
CA THR A 440 -19.26 -23.67 -39.04
C THR A 440 -20.26 -24.58 -39.77
N PRO A 441 -20.88 -25.58 -39.11
CA PRO A 441 -21.99 -26.34 -39.68
C PRO A 441 -23.33 -25.61 -39.48
N THR A 442 -24.04 -25.33 -40.57
CA THR A 442 -25.40 -24.76 -40.53
C THR A 442 -26.41 -25.79 -39.99
N PRO A 443 -27.30 -25.44 -39.04
CA PRO A 443 -28.31 -26.36 -38.53
C PRO A 443 -29.42 -26.64 -39.56
N SER A 444 -29.90 -27.88 -39.59
CA SER A 444 -31.09 -28.31 -40.32
C SER A 444 -32.03 -29.07 -39.39
N ASN A 445 -33.34 -28.83 -39.51
CA ASN A 445 -34.35 -29.32 -38.56
C ASN A 445 -35.11 -30.54 -39.11
N THR A 446 -35.10 -31.66 -38.39
CA THR A 446 -36.02 -32.79 -38.58
C THR A 446 -36.45 -33.37 -37.22
N PRO A 447 -37.75 -33.47 -36.89
CA PRO A 447 -38.22 -33.97 -35.60
C PRO A 447 -38.50 -35.48 -35.58
N THR A 448 -38.38 -36.11 -34.41
CA THR A 448 -38.74 -37.53 -34.17
C THR A 448 -39.62 -37.64 -32.91
N PRO A 449 -40.76 -38.35 -32.94
CA PRO A 449 -41.66 -38.48 -31.79
C PRO A 449 -41.29 -39.67 -30.86
N THR A 450 -41.71 -39.59 -29.59
CA THR A 450 -41.55 -40.63 -28.56
C THR A 450 -42.91 -41.18 -28.13
N VAL A 451 -43.03 -42.50 -27.89
CA VAL A 451 -44.27 -43.15 -27.42
C VAL A 451 -43.99 -44.08 -26.23
N THR A 452 -44.84 -44.01 -25.20
CA THR A 452 -44.72 -44.74 -23.93
C THR A 452 -45.75 -45.86 -23.81
N ARG A 453 -45.43 -46.98 -23.13
CA ARG A 453 -46.42 -48.01 -22.72
C ARG A 453 -46.14 -48.59 -21.33
N THR A 454 -47.20 -49.10 -20.69
CA THR A 454 -47.30 -49.47 -19.26
C THR A 454 -47.58 -50.99 -19.07
N PRO A 455 -47.15 -51.66 -17.97
CA PRO A 455 -47.19 -53.13 -17.83
C PRO A 455 -48.22 -53.72 -16.82
N THR A 456 -48.61 -55.00 -17.00
CA THR A 456 -49.32 -55.97 -16.10
C THR A 456 -49.58 -57.31 -16.87
N ILE A 457 -50.04 -58.49 -16.39
CA ILE A 457 -50.51 -59.05 -15.09
C ILE A 457 -49.77 -60.39 -14.75
N THR A 458 -49.62 -60.67 -13.45
CA THR A 458 -49.36 -61.92 -12.68
C THR A 458 -49.71 -63.32 -13.25
N ARG A 459 -48.86 -64.35 -12.95
CA ARG A 459 -49.25 -65.66 -12.31
C ARG A 459 -48.05 -66.52 -11.80
N THR A 460 -48.28 -67.28 -10.71
CA THR A 460 -47.41 -68.22 -9.95
C THR A 460 -47.60 -69.70 -10.42
N PRO A 461 -46.79 -70.77 -10.08
CA PRO A 461 -46.34 -71.16 -8.71
C PRO A 461 -45.04 -72.03 -8.47
N THR A 462 -44.44 -71.97 -7.25
CA THR A 462 -43.58 -72.97 -6.49
C THR A 462 -42.27 -73.53 -7.17
N VAL A 463 -41.22 -74.14 -6.54
CA VAL A 463 -40.98 -74.91 -5.28
C VAL A 463 -39.54 -74.70 -4.69
N THR A 464 -39.44 -74.62 -3.34
CA THR A 464 -38.40 -75.08 -2.35
C THR A 464 -37.08 -75.71 -2.87
N ARG A 465 -35.86 -75.48 -2.32
CA ARG A 465 -35.41 -75.59 -0.90
C ARG A 465 -34.03 -74.92 -0.59
N THR A 466 -33.80 -74.53 0.67
CA THR A 466 -32.50 -74.09 1.26
C THR A 466 -31.48 -75.24 1.41
N PRO A 467 -30.16 -74.94 1.49
CA PRO A 467 -29.51 -74.80 2.81
C PRO A 467 -28.50 -73.63 2.94
N THR A 468 -28.19 -73.27 4.19
CA THR A 468 -27.29 -72.17 4.58
C THR A 468 -25.83 -72.62 4.67
N ASN A 469 -24.87 -71.72 4.40
CA ASN A 469 -23.56 -71.70 5.10
C ASN A 469 -22.91 -70.30 5.08
N THR A 470 -21.92 -70.08 5.95
CA THR A 470 -21.46 -68.77 6.48
C THR A 470 -19.97 -68.92 6.87
N PRO A 471 -19.08 -67.89 6.90
CA PRO A 471 -19.16 -66.46 6.50
C PRO A 471 -17.99 -65.95 5.58
N THR A 472 -17.97 -64.63 5.37
CA THR A 472 -16.78 -63.75 5.15
C THR A 472 -16.17 -63.65 3.74
N GLY A 473 -16.26 -62.45 3.16
CA GLY A 473 -15.47 -61.97 2.04
C GLY A 473 -15.50 -60.43 1.98
N THR A 474 -14.34 -59.78 1.90
CA THR A 474 -14.15 -58.32 1.97
C THR A 474 -14.92 -57.58 0.87
N ARG A 475 -15.56 -56.45 1.20
CA ARG A 475 -16.19 -55.55 0.20
C ARG A 475 -15.28 -54.38 -0.14
N THR A 476 -14.87 -54.29 -1.41
CA THR A 476 -14.36 -53.06 -2.01
C THR A 476 -15.51 -52.06 -2.20
N PRO A 477 -15.40 -50.79 -1.76
CA PRO A 477 -16.38 -49.76 -2.10
C PRO A 477 -16.26 -49.36 -3.58
N SER A 478 -17.39 -49.32 -4.30
CA SER A 478 -17.52 -48.64 -5.59
C SER A 478 -18.69 -47.66 -5.49
N SER A 479 -18.43 -46.39 -5.74
CA SER A 479 -19.37 -45.29 -5.46
C SER A 479 -20.13 -44.85 -6.72
N THR A 480 -21.30 -45.45 -6.94
CA THR A 480 -22.29 -44.95 -7.90
C THR A 480 -23.28 -44.02 -7.20
N PRO A 481 -23.34 -42.71 -7.53
CA PRO A 481 -24.21 -41.76 -6.84
C PRO A 481 -25.66 -41.84 -7.33
N THR A 482 -26.62 -41.84 -6.39
CA THR A 482 -28.05 -41.73 -6.67
C THR A 482 -28.48 -40.26 -6.61
N ILE A 483 -29.11 -39.74 -7.66
CA ILE A 483 -29.60 -38.35 -7.71
C ILE A 483 -31.00 -38.27 -7.09
N THR A 484 -31.11 -37.55 -5.97
CA THR A 484 -32.39 -37.12 -5.38
C THR A 484 -32.64 -35.65 -5.74
N SER A 485 -33.81 -35.34 -6.32
CA SER A 485 -34.15 -34.01 -6.81
C SER A 485 -34.64 -33.06 -5.70
N THR A 486 -33.74 -32.58 -4.87
CA THR A 486 -34.01 -31.39 -4.05
C THR A 486 -34.13 -30.17 -4.96
N HIS A 487 -35.08 -29.26 -4.69
CA HIS A 487 -35.16 -27.97 -5.39
C HIS A 487 -33.99 -27.06 -4.97
N THR A 488 -32.81 -27.28 -5.56
CA THR A 488 -31.70 -26.33 -5.48
C THR A 488 -32.13 -25.00 -6.08
N ARG A 489 -31.99 -23.92 -5.30
CA ARG A 489 -32.14 -22.55 -5.79
C ARG A 489 -31.17 -22.39 -6.96
N ARG A 490 -31.67 -22.05 -8.16
CA ARG A 490 -30.82 -21.79 -9.34
C ARG A 490 -29.71 -20.83 -8.90
N PRO A 491 -28.42 -21.15 -9.11
CA PRO A 491 -27.34 -20.28 -8.63
C PRO A 491 -27.56 -18.89 -9.21
N THR A 492 -27.76 -17.93 -8.31
CA THR A 492 -27.79 -16.52 -8.69
C THR A 492 -26.38 -16.21 -9.15
N VAL A 493 -26.22 -15.77 -10.39
CA VAL A 493 -24.90 -15.44 -10.96
C VAL A 493 -24.22 -14.49 -9.99
N THR A 494 -23.10 -14.92 -9.39
CA THR A 494 -22.33 -14.10 -8.46
C THR A 494 -21.97 -12.82 -9.21
N PRO A 495 -22.44 -11.64 -8.78
CA PRO A 495 -22.20 -10.43 -9.54
C PRO A 495 -20.72 -10.10 -9.45
N ASN A 496 -20.01 -10.21 -10.58
CA ASN A 496 -18.61 -9.81 -10.70
C ASN A 496 -18.44 -8.41 -10.12
N TYR A 497 -17.44 -8.21 -9.27
CA TYR A 497 -17.09 -6.87 -8.82
C TYR A 497 -16.14 -6.23 -9.82
N TYR A 498 -16.25 -4.91 -10.00
CA TYR A 498 -15.21 -4.12 -10.64
C TYR A 498 -14.98 -2.81 -9.90
N LEU A 499 -13.80 -2.25 -10.13
CA LEU A 499 -13.43 -0.93 -9.63
C LEU A 499 -14.17 0.13 -10.44
N ILE A 500 -14.80 1.07 -9.74
CA ILE A 500 -15.41 2.28 -10.30
C ILE A 500 -14.72 3.50 -9.71
N ASN A 501 -14.71 4.59 -10.46
CA ASN A 501 -14.35 5.88 -9.89
C ASN A 501 -15.54 6.40 -9.06
N VAL A 502 -15.25 7.14 -8.00
CA VAL A 502 -16.24 7.94 -7.28
C VAL A 502 -15.69 9.35 -7.17
N TYR A 503 -16.38 10.28 -7.81
CA TYR A 503 -15.93 11.64 -8.01
C TYR A 503 -16.38 12.54 -6.85
N PHE A 504 -15.41 13.21 -6.24
CA PHE A 504 -15.57 14.24 -5.21
C PHE A 504 -14.90 15.54 -5.69
N ALA A 505 -14.94 16.60 -4.88
CA ALA A 505 -14.19 17.84 -5.16
C ALA A 505 -12.97 17.97 -4.24
N SER A 506 -11.86 18.49 -4.76
CA SER A 506 -10.73 18.91 -3.93
C SER A 506 -11.09 20.21 -3.23
N ARG A 507 -11.09 20.23 -1.89
CA ARG A 507 -11.53 21.42 -1.12
C ARG A 507 -10.74 22.67 -1.45
N ALA A 508 -9.43 22.54 -1.62
CA ALA A 508 -8.57 23.67 -1.98
C ALA A 508 -8.96 24.25 -3.35
N ARG A 509 -9.25 23.38 -4.33
CA ARG A 509 -9.59 23.81 -5.69
C ARG A 509 -11.01 24.33 -5.83
N TYR A 510 -11.98 23.77 -5.11
CA TYR A 510 -13.34 24.32 -5.00
C TYR A 510 -13.34 25.69 -4.30
N GLN A 511 -12.54 25.86 -3.24
CA GLN A 511 -12.43 27.15 -2.53
C GLN A 511 -11.74 28.23 -3.37
N ALA A 512 -10.76 27.86 -4.20
CA ALA A 512 -10.02 28.76 -5.09
C ALA A 512 -10.58 28.84 -6.52
N ASP A 513 -11.68 28.15 -6.81
CA ASP A 513 -12.35 28.06 -8.12
C ASP A 513 -11.41 27.69 -9.29
N THR A 514 -10.66 26.59 -9.12
CA THR A 514 -9.59 26.16 -10.04
C THR A 514 -9.86 24.78 -10.63
N THR A 515 -10.06 24.71 -11.95
CA THR A 515 -10.33 23.46 -12.67
C THR A 515 -9.05 22.62 -12.90
N PRO A 516 -9.15 21.28 -12.96
CA PRO A 516 -10.32 20.45 -12.65
C PRO A 516 -10.63 20.46 -11.14
N ILE A 517 -11.84 20.82 -10.73
CA ILE A 517 -12.21 20.89 -9.30
C ILE A 517 -12.36 19.47 -8.73
N GLU A 518 -12.82 18.56 -9.58
CA GLU A 518 -13.08 17.16 -9.33
C GLU A 518 -11.81 16.32 -9.07
N VAL A 519 -12.02 15.21 -8.35
CA VAL A 519 -11.02 14.19 -7.99
C VAL A 519 -11.71 12.83 -7.92
N ALA A 520 -11.09 11.79 -8.47
CA ALA A 520 -11.61 10.43 -8.41
C ALA A 520 -10.96 9.65 -7.25
N GLY A 521 -11.78 9.18 -6.31
CA GLY A 521 -11.44 8.01 -5.49
C GLY A 521 -11.85 6.73 -6.23
N VAL A 522 -11.36 5.57 -5.79
CA VAL A 522 -11.76 4.27 -6.36
C VAL A 522 -12.62 3.51 -5.34
N ARG A 523 -13.65 2.79 -5.81
CA ARG A 523 -14.53 1.92 -5.01
C ARG A 523 -14.86 0.62 -5.72
N TRP A 524 -15.20 -0.41 -4.96
CA TRP A 524 -15.71 -1.68 -5.51
C TRP A 524 -17.22 -1.61 -5.73
N ALA A 525 -17.68 -1.93 -6.94
CA ALA A 525 -19.10 -2.03 -7.27
C ALA A 525 -19.46 -3.39 -7.87
N ARG A 526 -20.70 -3.84 -7.60
CA ARG A 526 -21.25 -5.09 -8.16
C ARG A 526 -21.73 -4.84 -9.59
N SER A 527 -21.33 -5.67 -10.54
CA SER A 527 -21.59 -5.47 -11.97
C SER A 527 -23.06 -5.30 -12.35
N ASN A 528 -23.96 -5.89 -11.58
CA ASN A 528 -25.41 -5.77 -11.78
C ASN A 528 -26.04 -4.51 -11.15
N ASN A 529 -25.26 -3.66 -10.47
CA ASN A 529 -25.78 -2.44 -9.84
C ASN A 529 -24.75 -1.30 -9.64
N VAL A 530 -23.94 -1.01 -10.67
CA VAL A 530 -22.84 -0.02 -10.53
C VAL A 530 -23.28 1.44 -10.49
N LEU A 531 -24.38 1.80 -11.18
CA LEU A 531 -24.91 3.16 -11.20
C LEU A 531 -25.39 3.58 -9.80
N GLU A 532 -26.15 2.69 -9.16
CA GLU A 532 -26.60 2.87 -7.77
C GLU A 532 -25.41 2.82 -6.80
N THR A 533 -24.41 1.96 -7.03
CA THR A 533 -23.21 1.92 -6.19
C THR A 533 -22.41 3.22 -6.26
N ALA A 534 -22.23 3.80 -7.46
CA ALA A 534 -21.52 5.08 -7.62
C ALA A 534 -22.18 6.21 -6.82
N LEU A 535 -23.51 6.34 -6.91
CA LEU A 535 -24.25 7.32 -6.11
C LEU A 535 -24.24 6.98 -4.61
N ASN A 536 -24.37 5.71 -4.23
CA ASN A 536 -24.35 5.28 -2.83
C ASN A 536 -23.00 5.55 -2.15
N GLU A 537 -21.88 5.35 -2.86
CA GLU A 537 -20.55 5.71 -2.36
C GLU A 537 -20.33 7.23 -2.36
N TYR A 538 -20.84 7.94 -3.37
CA TYR A 538 -20.80 9.40 -3.41
C TYR A 538 -21.54 10.05 -2.23
N PHE A 539 -22.75 9.60 -1.90
CA PHE A 539 -23.53 10.15 -0.78
C PHE A 539 -23.04 9.71 0.62
N LYS A 540 -22.22 8.65 0.73
CA LYS A 540 -21.42 8.40 1.94
C LYS A 540 -20.32 9.46 2.12
N GLY A 541 -19.87 10.05 1.02
CA GLY A 541 -18.83 11.06 0.96
C GLY A 541 -17.41 10.50 0.94
N PRO A 542 -16.41 11.41 0.91
CA PRO A 542 -15.01 11.01 0.90
C PRO A 542 -14.65 10.18 2.15
N GLY A 543 -13.94 9.08 1.92
CA GLY A 543 -13.43 8.19 2.96
C GLY A 543 -12.42 8.89 3.88
N ALA A 544 -12.03 8.25 4.98
CA ALA A 544 -11.19 8.91 6.00
C ALA A 544 -9.91 9.53 5.44
N THR A 545 -9.15 8.81 4.60
CA THR A 545 -7.94 9.30 3.93
C THR A 545 -8.24 10.47 3.00
N GLU A 546 -9.27 10.34 2.16
CA GLU A 546 -9.67 11.36 1.20
C GLU A 546 -10.09 12.66 1.90
N ARG A 547 -10.92 12.56 2.95
CA ARG A 547 -11.45 13.67 3.73
C ARG A 547 -10.39 14.38 4.58
N TYR A 548 -9.54 13.62 5.29
CA TYR A 548 -8.62 14.18 6.28
C TYR A 548 -7.21 14.41 5.76
N SER A 549 -6.68 13.52 4.91
CA SER A 549 -5.35 13.64 4.31
C SER A 549 -5.39 14.43 3.00
N TYR A 550 -6.22 13.99 2.03
CA TYR A 550 -6.26 14.63 0.70
C TYR A 550 -7.16 15.88 0.64
N ARG A 551 -7.90 16.17 1.73
CA ARG A 551 -8.82 17.31 1.87
C ARG A 551 -9.92 17.33 0.80
N TRP A 552 -10.44 16.17 0.41
CA TRP A 552 -11.57 16.07 -0.50
C TRP A 552 -12.90 16.31 0.24
N ILE A 553 -13.90 16.79 -0.48
CA ILE A 553 -15.26 17.08 0.00
C ILE A 553 -16.29 16.57 -1.00
N GLY A 554 -17.43 16.09 -0.49
CA GLY A 554 -18.66 16.01 -1.27
C GLY A 554 -19.36 17.38 -1.23
N ILE A 555 -19.89 17.82 -2.36
CA ILE A 555 -20.70 19.04 -2.50
C ILE A 555 -22.14 18.58 -2.70
N TYR A 556 -23.04 18.86 -1.75
CA TYR A 556 -24.38 18.28 -1.76
C TYR A 556 -25.52 19.30 -1.87
N ASN A 557 -25.25 20.61 -1.80
CA ASN A 557 -26.25 21.69 -1.93
C ASN A 557 -27.57 21.41 -1.18
N GLY A 558 -27.48 20.98 0.08
CA GLY A 558 -28.61 20.68 0.97
C GLY A 558 -29.30 19.32 0.78
N PHE A 559 -28.99 18.59 -0.30
CA PHE A 559 -29.46 17.22 -0.50
C PHE A 559 -28.74 16.22 0.42
N THR A 560 -29.45 15.17 0.81
CA THR A 560 -29.03 14.14 1.76
C THR A 560 -28.90 12.74 1.13
N GLY A 561 -29.26 12.62 -0.15
CA GLY A 561 -29.27 11.36 -0.88
C GLY A 561 -30.16 11.44 -2.12
N TYR A 562 -30.67 10.29 -2.53
CA TYR A 562 -31.64 10.13 -3.61
C TYR A 562 -32.63 9.03 -3.26
N SER A 563 -33.84 9.10 -3.81
CA SER A 563 -34.94 8.16 -3.58
C SER A 563 -35.08 7.15 -4.71
N LYS A 564 -34.58 7.47 -5.91
CA LYS A 564 -34.79 6.69 -7.12
C LYS A 564 -33.70 6.99 -8.16
N LEU A 565 -33.27 5.95 -8.86
CA LEU A 565 -32.36 6.00 -10.00
C LEU A 565 -32.90 5.10 -11.11
N GLU A 566 -33.14 5.65 -12.31
CA GLU A 566 -33.66 4.89 -13.45
C GLU A 566 -32.90 5.21 -14.74
N LEU A 567 -32.26 4.19 -15.32
CA LEU A 567 -31.67 4.27 -16.65
C LEU A 567 -32.69 3.81 -17.69
N THR A 568 -33.05 4.69 -18.63
CA THR A 568 -33.95 4.40 -19.76
C THR A 568 -33.40 5.02 -21.03
N ASN A 569 -33.18 4.22 -22.07
CA ASN A 569 -32.72 4.67 -23.40
C ASN A 569 -31.51 5.63 -23.36
N GLY A 570 -30.48 5.30 -22.55
CA GLY A 570 -29.28 6.14 -22.38
C GLY A 570 -29.42 7.27 -21.35
N VAL A 571 -30.62 7.54 -20.84
CA VAL A 571 -30.90 8.64 -19.89
C VAL A 571 -30.98 8.11 -18.46
N ALA A 572 -30.06 8.54 -17.59
CA ALA A 572 -30.06 8.23 -16.17
C ALA A 572 -30.82 9.30 -15.37
N ASN A 573 -31.98 8.94 -14.82
CA ASN A 573 -32.86 9.82 -14.07
C ASN A 573 -32.63 9.64 -12.56
N VAL A 574 -32.18 10.69 -11.88
CA VAL A 574 -31.81 10.70 -10.46
C VAL A 574 -32.78 11.60 -9.69
N TYR A 575 -33.47 11.07 -8.69
CA TYR A 575 -34.46 11.82 -7.89
C TYR A 575 -33.92 12.08 -6.49
N LEU A 576 -33.45 13.30 -6.21
CA LEU A 576 -32.77 13.65 -4.97
C LEU A 576 -33.70 13.70 -3.75
N THR A 577 -33.11 13.58 -2.55
CA THR A 577 -33.79 13.77 -1.26
C THR A 577 -33.05 14.79 -0.41
N GLY A 578 -33.76 15.45 0.50
CA GLY A 578 -33.24 16.59 1.28
C GLY A 578 -33.84 17.92 0.82
N VAL A 579 -33.42 19.02 1.46
CA VAL A 579 -33.92 20.37 1.16
C VAL A 579 -32.85 21.12 0.39
N CYS A 580 -33.16 21.49 -0.85
CA CYS A 580 -32.24 22.17 -1.75
C CYS A 580 -31.72 23.49 -1.15
N ALA A 581 -30.40 23.66 -1.13
CA ALA A 581 -29.69 24.82 -0.62
C ALA A 581 -28.63 25.25 -1.64
N PRO A 582 -28.98 26.12 -2.61
CA PRO A 582 -28.03 26.63 -3.59
C PRO A 582 -26.93 27.48 -2.93
N GLU A 583 -25.68 27.28 -3.35
CA GLU A 583 -24.51 27.99 -2.82
C GLU A 583 -24.07 29.18 -3.70
N GLY A 584 -24.74 29.42 -4.85
CA GLY A 584 -24.41 30.51 -5.78
C GLY A 584 -23.06 30.30 -6.47
N ARG A 585 -22.81 29.08 -6.96
CA ARG A 585 -21.58 28.65 -7.64
C ARG A 585 -21.93 27.72 -8.81
N ASP A 586 -21.20 27.89 -9.91
CA ASP A 586 -21.32 27.11 -11.14
C ASP A 586 -21.16 25.61 -10.85
N PHE A 587 -20.01 25.21 -10.28
CA PHE A 587 -19.71 23.82 -9.95
C PHE A 587 -20.49 23.37 -8.71
N ASN A 588 -21.41 22.43 -8.88
CA ASN A 588 -22.35 22.02 -7.84
C ASN A 588 -22.54 20.49 -7.76
N ILE A 589 -23.49 20.00 -6.95
CA ILE A 589 -23.81 18.56 -6.84
C ILE A 589 -24.11 17.92 -8.21
N ALA A 590 -24.69 18.66 -9.14
CA ALA A 590 -25.07 18.16 -10.46
C ALA A 590 -23.85 17.70 -11.29
N ASP A 591 -22.74 18.44 -11.25
CA ASP A 591 -21.49 18.07 -11.94
C ASP A 591 -20.94 16.76 -11.39
N LEU A 592 -20.85 16.65 -10.06
CA LEU A 592 -20.32 15.45 -9.41
C LEU A 592 -21.23 14.23 -9.63
N ILE A 593 -22.55 14.37 -9.56
CA ILE A 593 -23.48 13.28 -9.92
C ILE A 593 -23.33 12.90 -11.40
N THR A 594 -23.19 13.88 -12.29
CA THR A 594 -23.01 13.64 -13.72
C THR A 594 -21.70 12.90 -14.02
N LEU A 595 -20.58 13.32 -13.42
CA LEU A 595 -19.29 12.63 -13.50
C LEU A 595 -19.35 11.19 -12.94
N ASN A 596 -20.01 11.01 -11.79
CA ASN A 596 -20.20 9.69 -11.17
C ASN A 596 -21.02 8.73 -12.05
N LEU A 597 -21.88 9.22 -12.94
CA LEU A 597 -22.71 8.38 -13.82
C LEU A 597 -22.18 8.27 -15.26
N LYS A 598 -21.56 9.31 -15.82
CA LYS A 598 -21.03 9.31 -17.20
C LYS A 598 -19.77 8.49 -17.42
N GLN A 599 -19.11 8.02 -16.36
CA GLN A 599 -18.05 7.02 -16.48
C GLN A 599 -18.55 5.68 -17.07
N PHE A 600 -19.87 5.43 -17.07
CA PHE A 600 -20.47 4.19 -17.53
C PHE A 600 -21.04 4.34 -18.94
N SER A 601 -20.56 3.52 -19.88
CA SER A 601 -20.94 3.57 -21.30
C SER A 601 -22.44 3.47 -21.66
N PRO A 602 -23.37 2.91 -20.85
CA PRO A 602 -24.79 2.99 -21.16
C PRO A 602 -25.48 4.29 -20.70
N VAL A 603 -24.72 5.29 -20.20
CA VAL A 603 -25.23 6.62 -19.81
C VAL A 603 -24.77 7.68 -20.83
N GLU A 604 -25.71 8.20 -21.61
CA GLU A 604 -25.51 9.30 -22.56
C GLU A 604 -25.80 10.66 -21.90
N PHE A 605 -26.90 10.73 -21.13
CA PHE A 605 -27.36 11.94 -20.43
C PHE A 605 -27.80 11.63 -18.99
N VAL A 606 -27.60 12.60 -18.09
CA VAL A 606 -28.00 12.53 -16.69
C VAL A 606 -29.07 13.59 -16.40
N LYS A 607 -30.19 13.18 -15.80
CA LYS A 607 -31.33 14.05 -15.44
C LYS A 607 -31.51 14.07 -13.94
N ILE A 608 -31.25 15.20 -13.29
CA ILE A 608 -31.21 15.30 -11.83
C ILE A 608 -32.39 16.14 -11.34
N TYR A 609 -33.33 15.49 -10.67
CA TYR A 609 -34.56 16.07 -10.14
C TYR A 609 -34.40 16.39 -8.65
N ASP A 610 -34.95 17.52 -8.19
CA ASP A 610 -35.03 17.83 -6.75
C ASP A 610 -36.03 16.92 -6.01
N ALA A 611 -36.16 17.15 -4.70
CA ALA A 611 -37.12 16.43 -3.84
C ALA A 611 -38.59 16.72 -4.15
N ASN A 612 -38.89 17.69 -5.02
CA ASN A 612 -40.23 17.99 -5.56
C ASN A 612 -40.47 17.32 -6.93
N GLY A 613 -39.48 16.62 -7.49
CA GLY A 613 -39.53 16.04 -8.82
C GLY A 613 -39.28 17.04 -9.95
N GLN A 614 -38.54 18.13 -9.70
CA GLN A 614 -38.24 19.18 -10.69
C GLN A 614 -36.78 19.13 -11.16
N THR A 615 -36.58 19.01 -12.46
CA THR A 615 -35.27 19.13 -13.15
C THR A 615 -35.39 20.13 -14.29
N GLN A 616 -34.28 20.79 -14.66
CA GLN A 616 -34.23 21.57 -15.90
C GLN A 616 -34.38 20.65 -17.12
N ASN A 617 -34.92 21.16 -18.24
CA ASN A 617 -34.89 20.48 -19.55
C ASN A 617 -35.15 18.95 -19.52
N PRO A 618 -36.23 18.43 -18.88
CA PRO A 618 -36.39 16.99 -18.61
C PRO A 618 -36.40 16.13 -19.88
N ASN A 619 -36.91 16.66 -20.99
CA ASN A 619 -37.06 15.94 -22.26
C ASN A 619 -35.93 16.23 -23.27
N GLY A 620 -34.95 17.08 -22.95
CA GLY A 620 -33.90 17.51 -23.88
C GLY A 620 -32.69 16.58 -23.93
N ARG A 621 -31.97 16.60 -25.06
CA ARG A 621 -30.72 15.85 -25.29
C ARG A 621 -29.50 16.59 -24.71
N SER A 622 -29.52 16.77 -23.40
CA SER A 622 -28.46 17.33 -22.57
C SER A 622 -28.55 16.70 -21.19
N ASP A 623 -27.54 16.91 -20.36
CA ASP A 623 -27.71 16.72 -18.92
C ASP A 623 -28.67 17.78 -18.35
N SER A 624 -29.09 17.60 -17.10
CA SER A 624 -29.81 18.63 -16.35
C SER A 624 -29.60 18.56 -14.85
N GLU A 625 -29.45 19.73 -14.26
CA GLU A 625 -29.46 19.93 -12.81
C GLU A 625 -30.88 20.16 -12.26
N PRO A 626 -31.08 20.09 -10.94
CA PRO A 626 -32.35 20.43 -10.30
C PRO A 626 -32.75 21.89 -10.52
N VAL A 627 -34.04 22.18 -10.68
CA VAL A 627 -34.51 23.57 -10.94
C VAL A 627 -34.11 24.53 -9.82
N CYS A 628 -34.09 24.06 -8.58
CA CYS A 628 -33.71 24.87 -7.40
C CYS A 628 -32.23 25.26 -7.31
N LEU A 629 -31.35 24.71 -8.17
CA LEU A 629 -29.94 25.13 -8.30
C LEU A 629 -29.72 26.09 -9.48
N SER A 630 -30.73 26.25 -10.34
CA SER A 630 -30.68 27.13 -11.51
C SER A 630 -30.48 28.60 -11.14
N GLU A 631 -29.60 29.31 -11.84
CA GLU A 631 -29.47 30.77 -11.75
C GLU A 631 -30.79 31.52 -12.00
N ILE A 632 -31.74 30.88 -12.68
CA ILE A 632 -33.04 31.45 -13.07
C ILE A 632 -34.13 31.25 -11.99
N TYR A 633 -33.83 30.55 -10.88
CA TYR A 633 -34.83 30.20 -9.87
C TYR A 633 -35.02 31.29 -8.80
N THR A 634 -36.17 31.95 -8.83
CA THR A 634 -36.65 32.78 -7.72
C THR A 634 -37.53 31.93 -6.79
N PRO A 635 -37.16 31.73 -5.50
CA PRO A 635 -37.97 30.94 -4.58
C PRO A 635 -39.30 31.66 -4.27
N PRO A 636 -40.42 30.92 -4.16
CA PRO A 636 -41.69 31.50 -3.76
C PRO A 636 -41.61 32.05 -2.33
N PRO A 637 -42.31 33.16 -1.99
CA PRO A 637 -42.16 33.84 -0.72
C PRO A 637 -42.61 32.95 0.45
N THR A 638 -41.66 32.56 1.30
CA THR A 638 -41.90 31.72 2.49
C THR A 638 -42.80 32.45 3.48
N LEU A 639 -44.02 31.94 3.68
CA LEU A 639 -44.93 32.44 4.73
C LEU A 639 -44.36 32.11 6.12
N THR A 640 -43.91 33.14 6.84
CA THR A 640 -43.33 33.02 8.19
C THR A 640 -44.36 32.49 9.21
N PRO A 641 -44.13 31.33 9.86
CA PRO A 641 -44.97 30.88 10.96
C PRO A 641 -44.76 31.75 12.20
N THR A 642 -45.84 32.24 12.79
CA THR A 642 -45.82 32.99 14.07
C THR A 642 -45.24 32.11 15.21
N PRO A 643 -44.36 32.62 16.08
CA PRO A 643 -43.69 31.80 17.09
C PRO A 643 -44.66 31.28 18.16
N THR A 644 -44.91 29.97 18.13
CA THR A 644 -45.62 29.28 19.23
C THR A 644 -44.65 29.03 20.39
N GLN A 645 -44.98 29.56 21.56
CA GLN A 645 -44.15 29.43 22.75
C GLN A 645 -44.37 28.08 23.44
N THR A 646 -43.46 27.12 23.19
CA THR A 646 -43.44 25.81 23.87
C THR A 646 -42.24 25.68 24.81
N ALA A 647 -42.37 24.82 25.84
CA ALA A 647 -41.49 24.84 27.01
C ALA A 647 -40.01 24.55 26.71
N ARG A 648 -39.13 25.37 27.31
CA ARG A 648 -37.67 25.23 27.27
C ARG A 648 -37.24 23.89 27.89
N PRO A 649 -36.60 22.97 27.15
CA PRO A 649 -35.97 21.80 27.76
C PRO A 649 -34.80 22.24 28.65
N THR A 650 -34.67 21.64 29.84
CA THR A 650 -33.57 21.90 30.77
C THR A 650 -32.24 21.58 30.09
N PRO A 651 -31.25 22.51 30.07
CA PRO A 651 -29.99 22.28 29.37
C PRO A 651 -29.15 21.21 30.09
N THR A 652 -29.06 20.03 29.48
CA THR A 652 -28.13 18.97 29.87
C THR A 652 -26.70 19.53 29.83
N ARG A 653 -25.98 19.47 30.96
CA ARG A 653 -24.64 20.05 31.07
C ARG A 653 -23.60 19.17 30.36
N PHE A 654 -23.31 19.50 29.11
CA PHE A 654 -22.15 18.96 28.42
C PHE A 654 -20.87 19.57 29.00
N TYR A 655 -19.91 18.71 29.32
CA TYR A 655 -18.53 19.08 29.65
C TYR A 655 -17.63 18.57 28.54
N GLN A 656 -16.64 19.37 28.13
CA GLN A 656 -15.66 18.97 27.11
C GLN A 656 -14.25 19.01 27.71
N LEU A 657 -13.43 18.03 27.32
CA LEU A 657 -12.01 17.97 27.67
C LEU A 657 -11.24 18.94 26.79
N ILE A 658 -10.42 19.78 27.40
CA ILE A 658 -9.53 20.72 26.72
C ILE A 658 -8.07 20.49 27.16
N ASN A 659 -7.14 20.65 26.23
CA ASN A 659 -5.71 20.46 26.44
C ASN A 659 -5.04 21.81 26.71
N VAL A 660 -4.30 21.92 27.81
CA VAL A 660 -3.52 23.11 28.20
C VAL A 660 -2.07 22.69 28.43
N TYR A 661 -1.12 23.35 27.77
CA TYR A 661 0.28 22.90 27.71
C TYR A 661 1.17 23.70 28.68
N PHE A 662 2.15 23.04 29.31
CA PHE A 662 3.10 23.63 30.25
C PHE A 662 4.52 23.09 30.00
N ALA A 663 5.55 23.82 30.46
CA ALA A 663 6.96 23.51 30.22
C ALA A 663 7.67 22.97 31.48
N GLN A 664 8.69 22.12 31.32
CA GLN A 664 9.35 21.46 32.45
C GLN A 664 10.55 22.28 32.96
N ARG A 665 10.51 22.64 34.25
CA ARG A 665 11.39 23.65 34.86
C ARG A 665 12.89 23.41 34.64
N PHE A 666 13.36 22.20 34.95
CA PHE A 666 14.77 21.81 34.87
C PHE A 666 15.36 21.76 33.44
N ARG A 667 14.55 21.91 32.39
CA ARG A 667 15.03 22.06 31.00
C ARG A 667 14.96 23.50 30.49
N TYR A 668 13.94 24.24 30.91
CA TYR A 668 13.81 25.67 30.62
C TYR A 668 14.93 26.50 31.27
N GLU A 669 15.30 26.20 32.52
CA GLU A 669 16.43 26.83 33.22
C GLU A 669 17.82 26.40 32.68
N ALA A 670 17.88 25.70 31.53
CA ALA A 670 19.09 25.14 30.93
C ALA A 670 19.14 25.24 29.39
N ASP A 671 18.32 26.09 28.77
CA ASP A 671 18.21 26.31 27.30
C ASP A 671 18.06 25.04 26.44
N ALA A 672 17.54 23.96 27.03
CA ALA A 672 17.26 22.71 26.33
C ALA A 672 15.83 22.72 25.76
N PRO A 673 15.58 22.15 24.56
CA PRO A 673 14.25 22.14 23.95
C PRO A 673 13.21 21.47 24.90
N PRO A 674 12.08 22.14 25.16
CA PRO A 674 11.10 21.67 26.14
C PRO A 674 10.31 20.46 25.63
N ILE A 675 9.98 19.54 26.54
CA ILE A 675 8.97 18.52 26.29
C ILE A 675 7.63 19.13 26.73
N GLU A 676 6.80 19.54 25.77
CA GLU A 676 5.44 19.98 26.07
C GLU A 676 4.51 18.79 26.31
N ARG A 677 3.63 18.92 27.31
CA ARG A 677 2.55 17.95 27.54
C ARG A 677 1.27 18.66 27.93
N ALA A 678 0.15 18.17 27.39
CA ALA A 678 -1.17 18.65 27.74
C ALA A 678 -1.59 18.19 29.14
N GLY A 679 -1.73 19.13 30.07
CA GLY A 679 -2.62 18.98 31.21
C GLY A 679 -4.08 19.07 30.73
N VAL A 680 -4.89 18.07 31.02
CA VAL A 680 -6.30 18.04 30.60
C VAL A 680 -7.15 18.81 31.63
N ARG A 681 -8.08 19.63 31.13
CA ARG A 681 -9.04 20.41 31.93
C ARG A 681 -10.47 20.24 31.40
N TRP A 682 -11.46 20.60 32.21
CA TRP A 682 -12.88 20.50 31.87
C TRP A 682 -13.47 21.88 31.56
N SER A 683 -13.82 22.14 30.29
CA SER A 683 -14.61 23.32 29.93
C SER A 683 -16.08 23.16 30.33
N ARG A 684 -16.70 24.29 30.69
CA ARG A 684 -18.15 24.44 30.91
C ARG A 684 -18.84 25.32 29.86
N SER A 685 -18.13 25.70 28.79
CA SER A 685 -18.62 26.65 27.78
C SER A 685 -18.33 26.17 26.36
N ASN A 686 -19.13 26.67 25.41
CA ASN A 686 -18.88 26.51 23.97
C ASN A 686 -17.71 27.38 23.47
N ALA A 687 -17.22 28.33 24.28
CA ALA A 687 -16.06 29.17 23.99
C ALA A 687 -14.76 28.44 24.39
N VAL A 688 -14.47 27.35 23.67
CA VAL A 688 -13.35 26.43 23.96
C VAL A 688 -12.01 27.16 24.01
N TYR A 689 -11.74 28.05 23.05
CA TYR A 689 -10.47 28.78 22.94
C TYR A 689 -10.25 29.78 24.08
N GLU A 690 -11.25 30.61 24.40
CA GLU A 690 -11.18 31.54 25.53
C GLU A 690 -11.03 30.79 26.86
N THR A 691 -11.71 29.64 27.00
CA THR A 691 -11.59 28.81 28.21
C THR A 691 -10.17 28.23 28.34
N ALA A 692 -9.57 27.75 27.24
CA ALA A 692 -8.22 27.21 27.25
C ALA A 692 -7.16 28.29 27.55
N LEU A 693 -7.30 29.50 26.99
CA LEU A 693 -6.44 30.64 27.32
C LEU A 693 -6.55 31.04 28.79
N ASN A 694 -7.77 31.17 29.32
CA ASN A 694 -8.00 31.51 30.72
C ASN A 694 -7.51 30.43 31.71
N GLU A 695 -7.47 29.15 31.32
CA GLU A 695 -6.82 28.10 32.12
C GLU A 695 -5.30 28.09 31.99
N PHE A 696 -4.74 28.47 30.83
CA PHE A 696 -3.29 28.62 30.64
C PHE A 696 -2.70 29.69 31.55
N PHE A 697 -3.32 30.88 31.64
CA PHE A 697 -2.84 31.98 32.50
C PHE A 697 -3.00 31.73 34.02
N LYS A 698 -3.81 30.75 34.44
CA LYS A 698 -3.86 30.30 35.86
C LYS A 698 -2.67 29.42 36.24
N GLY A 699 -2.03 28.81 35.24
CA GLY A 699 -0.83 27.98 35.39
C GLY A 699 -1.06 26.57 35.92
N PRO A 700 0.04 25.78 36.03
CA PRO A 700 -0.04 24.38 36.42
C PRO A 700 -0.59 24.22 37.84
N GLY A 701 -1.38 23.17 38.06
CA GLY A 701 -1.97 22.82 39.34
C GLY A 701 -0.96 22.29 40.35
N SER A 702 -1.39 22.05 41.59
CA SER A 702 -0.52 21.59 42.69
C SER A 702 0.22 20.29 42.32
N THR A 703 -0.49 19.25 41.87
CA THR A 703 0.13 17.98 41.46
C THR A 703 1.12 18.15 40.29
N GLU A 704 0.82 19.04 39.35
CA GLU A 704 1.68 19.30 38.18
C GLU A 704 2.97 20.01 38.58
N ARG A 705 2.92 20.97 39.53
CA ARG A 705 4.12 21.61 40.09
C ARG A 705 4.94 20.64 40.94
N TYR A 706 4.32 20.00 41.94
CA TYR A 706 5.05 19.29 42.98
C TYR A 706 5.47 17.86 42.60
N SER A 707 4.73 17.14 41.75
CA SER A 707 5.06 15.76 41.37
C SER A 707 5.86 15.65 40.08
N TYR A 708 5.89 16.69 39.24
CA TYR A 708 6.47 16.61 37.89
C TYR A 708 7.31 17.84 37.46
N GLY A 709 7.33 18.92 38.24
CA GLY A 709 8.18 20.09 37.98
C GLY A 709 7.73 20.98 36.83
N TRP A 710 6.42 21.05 36.54
CA TRP A 710 5.88 21.91 35.48
C TRP A 710 5.80 23.38 35.92
N VAL A 711 6.11 24.29 35.00
CA VAL A 711 5.97 25.75 35.11
C VAL A 711 5.22 26.32 33.91
N GLY A 712 4.51 27.43 34.12
CA GLY A 712 3.94 28.22 33.04
C GLY A 712 4.96 29.28 32.58
N VAL A 713 5.06 29.50 31.28
CA VAL A 713 5.99 30.46 30.66
C VAL A 713 5.18 31.67 30.19
N TYR A 714 5.25 32.76 30.96
CA TYR A 714 4.55 34.02 30.69
C TYR A 714 5.59 35.12 30.55
N ASN A 715 5.87 35.53 29.31
CA ASN A 715 6.92 36.49 28.98
C ASN A 715 6.47 37.94 29.25
N GLY A 716 6.07 38.23 30.49
CA GLY A 716 5.59 39.55 30.94
C GLY A 716 4.11 39.85 30.67
N PHE A 717 3.37 38.93 30.04
CA PHE A 717 1.94 39.08 29.74
C PHE A 717 1.04 38.55 30.86
N THR A 718 -0.06 39.25 31.13
CA THR A 718 -1.09 38.96 32.14
C THR A 718 -2.47 38.87 31.50
#